data_AF-A0A3D4EDM7-F1
#
_entry.id   AF-A0A3D4EDM7-F1
#
_cell.length_a   1.000
_cell.length_b   1.000
_cell.length_c   1.000
_cell.angle_alpha   90.00
_cell.angle_beta   90.00
_cell.angle_gamma   90.00
#
_symmetry.space_group_name_H-M   'P 1'
#
loop_
_entity.id
_entity.type
_entity.pdbx_description
1 polymer ?
#
loop_
_entity_poly.entity_id
_entity_poly.type
_entity_poly.pdbx_seq_one_letter_code
_entity_poly.pdbx_strand_id
1 'polypeptide(L)'
;MKLFNRIFIALLSASVMFSGCNDEELDVAKAVMASATSLTFDGQGAPEQIITVYSDKTWTADVPEWVTINPTTGTGTTDVTVSVTDNVRGGSLDNPRKAELVFHGNTLSSRSTVIVNQNGDKFRDVAEVTVSQAAELEDESVVIIKTSQVTALTTKGFIVSDGSKAIYVLSSEEARIGDNAEIWGTKESETGLPVISGCEKIILSDNSPVNYPDATDITASIDSYNATSREFVKATGTLSGNSITIEGAQTMRINILDAPASDEMEELNNHNVTVYGYFAGVSSPVVNIIVTSFDDLGVKSGLIFSDDFSWMAPYVAYYNSKSSTPLGKSVEENNAGGNAPNAYTDADIVASGLMEALAKKGYEDINAAKKSLYPQDCYWKFGKTNNHTGFKLPVIKYSGDAVLSFDWSPHMTGSGNIDKVNVVVEIVGSGKVVTSSGLASVSDPFENDWVKGQMGWKTSQVEIKGYSPTDRIIIRPEYLENHDKVTQMRWYLDNIVMSTGDVQETEKVFFEDDFSWMTPLIEEYNKTASKPIGKSVETNDPGAEAPNGYGAAVSIITGFYEKGYVDIHPEWKVMYPQDAYWKMGKTCDKKVDENGKYNVTGIVLPDFLSKTKASKVKVTFNWACHRRVLNSGKENETKETDPVKVVVEVIKNLSYVTDASKAATYDVVSTSSAFETQQPVDKMEWQTASVVLEGLSDGDRILIRPENMKPAKSTVNRWYIDNIKVTEAK
;
A
#
# COMPACT_ATOMS: atom_id res chain seq x y z
N MET A 1 -5.99 -16.03 33.99
CA MET A 1 -5.55 -15.26 35.19
C MET A 1 -5.39 -16.19 36.39
N LYS A 2 -4.17 -16.64 36.70
CA LYS A 2 -3.75 -17.15 38.03
C LYS A 2 -2.21 -17.09 38.09
N LEU A 3 -1.75 -16.35 39.10
CA LEU A 3 -0.37 -15.97 39.39
C LEU A 3 0.53 -17.18 39.69
N PHE A 4 1.76 -17.17 39.16
CA PHE A 4 2.88 -17.84 39.80
C PHE A 4 3.72 -16.83 40.58
N ASN A 5 3.66 -16.99 41.90
CA ASN A 5 4.30 -16.18 42.92
C ASN A 5 5.77 -16.61 43.04
N ARG A 6 6.71 -15.66 42.90
CA ARG A 6 8.13 -15.88 43.21
C ARG A 6 8.32 -15.78 44.72
N ILE A 7 8.72 -16.88 45.38
CA ILE A 7 9.14 -16.87 46.78
C ILE A 7 10.67 -16.98 46.81
N PHE A 8 11.33 -15.88 47.14
CA PHE A 8 12.73 -15.83 47.60
C PHE A 8 12.73 -16.08 49.12
N ILE A 9 13.40 -17.13 49.58
CA ILE A 9 13.75 -17.31 51.00
C ILE A 9 15.24 -17.06 51.13
N ALA A 10 15.59 -15.89 51.65
CA ALA A 10 16.91 -15.60 52.19
C ALA A 10 16.89 -15.96 53.68
N LEU A 11 17.68 -16.97 54.07
CA LEU A 11 17.96 -17.27 55.47
C LEU A 11 19.43 -16.97 55.73
N LEU A 12 19.65 -15.80 56.34
CA LEU A 12 20.92 -15.35 56.87
C LEU A 12 21.04 -15.88 58.31
N SER A 13 22.04 -16.73 58.57
CA SER A 13 22.51 -16.97 59.93
C SER A 13 24.03 -16.99 59.94
N ALA A 14 24.61 -15.87 60.37
CA ALA A 14 26.01 -15.76 60.72
C ALA A 14 26.23 -16.27 62.14
N SER A 15 27.12 -17.25 62.29
CA SER A 15 27.83 -17.51 63.54
C SER A 15 29.26 -17.88 63.21
N VAL A 16 30.16 -16.98 63.57
CA VAL A 16 31.62 -17.11 63.45
C VAL A 16 32.11 -18.09 64.51
N MET A 17 32.83 -19.12 64.09
CA MET A 17 33.90 -19.72 64.88
C MET A 17 35.13 -19.85 63.98
N PHE A 18 36.17 -19.08 64.31
CA PHE A 18 37.51 -19.29 63.77
C PHE A 18 38.07 -20.59 64.36
N SER A 19 38.33 -21.56 63.50
CA SER A 19 39.34 -22.59 63.71
C SER A 19 40.03 -22.78 62.36
N GLY A 20 41.34 -22.58 62.33
CA GLY A 20 42.15 -22.77 61.13
C GLY A 20 42.09 -24.23 60.67
N CYS A 21 41.58 -24.44 59.47
CA CYS A 21 41.78 -25.66 58.69
C CYS A 21 42.65 -25.28 57.49
N ASN A 22 43.64 -26.12 57.20
CA ASN A 22 44.43 -26.05 55.98
C ASN A 22 43.49 -25.90 54.77
N ASP A 23 43.79 -24.98 53.85
CA ASP A 23 43.17 -24.93 52.53
C ASP A 23 43.64 -26.17 51.74
N GLU A 24 42.98 -27.30 51.96
CA GLU A 24 42.95 -28.35 50.94
C GLU A 24 42.20 -27.76 49.75
N GLU A 25 42.93 -27.46 48.68
CA GLU A 25 42.35 -26.98 47.43
C GLU A 25 41.37 -28.03 46.93
N LEU A 26 40.06 -27.78 47.11
CA LEU A 26 39.01 -28.69 46.66
C LEU A 26 39.22 -28.98 45.16
N ASP A 27 39.36 -30.26 44.82
CA ASP A 27 39.57 -30.73 43.46
C ASP A 27 38.26 -30.65 42.67
N VAL A 28 37.75 -29.44 42.42
CA VAL A 28 36.47 -29.19 41.75
C VAL A 28 36.64 -28.10 40.69
N ALA A 29 35.99 -28.31 39.55
CA ALA A 29 36.07 -27.45 38.37
C ALA A 29 35.59 -26.01 38.63
N LYS A 30 36.23 -25.04 37.97
CA LYS A 30 35.74 -23.65 37.86
C LYS A 30 35.18 -23.37 36.47
N ALA A 31 35.53 -24.18 35.48
CA ALA A 31 35.00 -24.12 34.12
C ALA A 31 34.58 -25.53 33.67
N VAL A 32 33.34 -25.66 33.21
CA VAL A 32 32.82 -26.89 32.58
C VAL A 32 32.10 -26.49 31.30
N MET A 33 32.23 -27.32 30.25
CA MET A 33 31.57 -27.13 28.97
C MET A 33 31.20 -28.48 28.35
N ALA A 34 29.96 -28.65 27.93
CA ALA A 34 29.53 -29.79 27.13
C ALA A 34 29.66 -29.49 25.63
N SER A 35 29.97 -30.51 24.83
CA SER A 35 30.10 -30.39 23.38
C SER A 35 28.77 -30.14 22.66
N ALA A 36 27.65 -30.42 23.33
CA ALA A 36 26.29 -30.21 22.83
C ALA A 36 25.51 -29.30 23.76
N THR A 37 24.64 -28.48 23.19
CA THR A 37 23.69 -27.63 23.93
C THR A 37 22.29 -28.26 24.01
N SER A 38 22.00 -29.26 23.19
CA SER A 38 20.77 -30.04 23.25
C SER A 38 20.94 -31.46 22.69
N LEU A 39 20.10 -32.38 23.17
CA LEU A 39 19.97 -33.76 22.67
C LEU A 39 18.48 -34.04 22.45
N THR A 40 18.15 -34.79 21.40
CA THR A 40 16.76 -35.19 21.09
C THR A 40 16.69 -36.71 20.97
N PHE A 41 15.73 -37.30 21.68
CA PHE A 41 15.50 -38.75 21.71
C PHE A 41 14.07 -39.09 21.25
N ASP A 42 13.91 -40.26 20.65
CA ASP A 42 12.59 -40.81 20.36
C ASP A 42 11.82 -41.15 21.65
N GLY A 43 10.50 -41.18 21.55
CA GLY A 43 9.64 -41.45 22.69
C GLY A 43 9.76 -42.87 23.24
N GLN A 44 10.23 -43.82 22.43
CA GLN A 44 10.39 -45.21 22.84
C GLN A 44 11.58 -45.86 22.14
N GLY A 45 12.34 -46.70 22.87
CA GLY A 45 13.46 -47.47 22.32
C GLY A 45 14.62 -46.59 21.82
N ALA A 46 14.78 -45.40 22.38
CA ALA A 46 15.75 -44.44 21.90
C ALA A 46 17.20 -44.92 22.16
N PRO A 47 18.09 -44.86 21.16
CA PRO A 47 19.50 -45.21 21.35
C PRO A 47 20.21 -44.19 22.25
N GLU A 48 21.24 -44.66 22.96
CA GLU A 48 22.12 -43.78 23.73
C GLU A 48 22.94 -42.84 22.83
N GLN A 49 23.25 -41.64 23.33
CA GLN A 49 24.02 -40.61 22.63
C GLN A 49 25.26 -40.24 23.45
N ILE A 50 26.39 -40.00 22.79
CA ILE A 50 27.65 -39.64 23.45
C ILE A 50 27.94 -38.15 23.22
N ILE A 51 28.22 -37.43 24.32
CA ILE A 51 28.71 -36.05 24.29
C ILE A 51 30.05 -35.98 25.02
N THR A 52 30.85 -34.95 24.75
CA THR A 52 32.12 -34.74 25.42
C THR A 52 31.99 -33.57 26.41
N VAL A 53 32.43 -33.76 27.64
CA VAL A 53 32.50 -32.74 28.68
C VAL A 53 33.95 -32.34 28.89
N TYR A 54 34.21 -31.04 28.81
CA TYR A 54 35.50 -30.40 29.04
C TYR A 54 35.49 -29.69 30.39
N SER A 55 36.51 -29.92 31.22
CA SER A 55 36.67 -29.23 32.49
C SER A 55 38.12 -28.96 32.86
N ASP A 56 38.33 -27.97 33.73
CA ASP A 56 39.66 -27.66 34.28
C ASP A 56 40.04 -28.53 35.50
N LYS A 57 39.04 -29.05 36.25
CA LYS A 57 39.18 -30.03 37.34
C LYS A 57 37.94 -30.95 37.41
N THR A 58 37.69 -31.63 38.53
CA THR A 58 36.56 -32.57 38.66
C THR A 58 35.21 -31.88 38.53
N TRP A 59 34.33 -32.42 37.68
CA TRP A 59 32.94 -32.00 37.53
C TRP A 59 31.96 -33.04 38.08
N THR A 60 30.76 -32.60 38.41
CA THR A 60 29.59 -33.44 38.71
C THR A 60 28.43 -33.04 37.81
N ALA A 61 27.34 -33.81 37.80
CA ALA A 61 26.16 -33.49 37.01
C ALA A 61 24.86 -33.55 37.82
N ASP A 62 23.98 -32.59 37.58
CA ASP A 62 22.57 -32.64 37.94
C ASP A 62 21.82 -33.38 36.81
N VAL A 63 21.36 -34.60 37.10
CA VAL A 63 20.72 -35.48 36.10
C VAL A 63 19.22 -35.56 36.39
N PRO A 64 18.35 -35.24 35.43
CA PRO A 64 16.91 -35.35 35.61
C PRO A 64 16.48 -36.83 35.68
N GLU A 65 15.40 -37.12 36.41
CA GLU A 65 14.99 -38.48 36.82
C GLU A 65 14.89 -39.51 35.67
N TRP A 66 14.44 -39.08 34.49
CA TRP A 66 14.22 -39.95 33.33
C TRP A 66 15.43 -40.05 32.39
N VAL A 67 16.54 -39.38 32.72
CA VAL A 67 17.81 -39.41 32.00
C VAL A 67 18.85 -40.17 32.84
N THR A 68 19.73 -40.92 32.19
CA THR A 68 20.90 -41.56 32.82
C THR A 68 22.15 -41.16 32.07
N ILE A 69 23.22 -40.85 32.80
CA ILE A 69 24.53 -40.57 32.21
C ILE A 69 25.61 -41.50 32.75
N ASN A 70 26.63 -41.78 31.94
CA ASN A 70 27.81 -42.50 32.37
C ASN A 70 29.08 -41.92 31.70
N PRO A 71 30.09 -41.47 32.47
CA PRO A 71 30.14 -41.39 33.94
C PRO A 71 29.34 -40.19 34.49
N THR A 72 29.02 -40.19 35.80
CA THR A 72 28.32 -39.07 36.49
C THR A 72 29.27 -38.00 37.05
N THR A 73 30.58 -38.25 36.96
CA THR A 73 31.67 -37.34 37.33
C THR A 73 32.88 -37.61 36.43
N GLY A 74 33.74 -36.62 36.25
CA GLY A 74 34.94 -36.76 35.41
C GLY A 74 35.88 -35.56 35.55
N THR A 75 37.01 -35.60 34.85
CA THR A 75 38.02 -34.54 34.81
C THR A 75 38.55 -34.36 33.39
N GLY A 76 39.00 -33.15 33.05
CA GLY A 76 39.61 -32.88 31.76
C GLY A 76 38.62 -33.08 30.61
N THR A 77 38.99 -33.86 29.60
CA THR A 77 38.10 -34.23 28.48
C THR A 77 37.51 -35.61 28.75
N THR A 78 36.21 -35.69 29.00
CA THR A 78 35.50 -36.93 29.34
C THR A 78 34.33 -37.15 28.37
N ASP A 79 34.26 -38.31 27.74
CA ASP A 79 33.07 -38.72 26.98
C ASP A 79 32.00 -39.25 27.95
N VAL A 80 30.79 -38.72 27.80
CA VAL A 80 29.62 -39.02 28.63
C VAL A 80 28.54 -39.61 27.73
N THR A 81 28.16 -40.85 28.02
CA THR A 81 27.03 -41.52 27.39
C THR A 81 25.75 -41.08 28.08
N VAL A 82 24.76 -40.62 27.32
CA VAL A 82 23.46 -40.13 27.78
C VAL A 82 22.38 -41.06 27.22
N SER A 83 21.51 -41.56 28.10
CA SER A 83 20.39 -42.42 27.75
C SER A 83 19.11 -41.91 28.43
N VAL A 84 17.95 -42.30 27.90
CA VAL A 84 16.64 -41.89 28.40
C VAL A 84 15.76 -43.12 28.60
N THR A 85 14.88 -43.07 29.60
CA THR A 85 13.82 -44.07 29.75
C THR A 85 12.73 -43.85 28.69
N ASP A 86 11.99 -44.90 28.33
CA ASP A 86 10.84 -44.78 27.44
C ASP A 86 9.83 -43.76 28.01
N ASN A 87 9.37 -42.84 27.15
CA ASN A 87 8.35 -41.85 27.47
C ASN A 87 6.95 -42.43 27.26
N VAL A 88 6.54 -43.34 28.14
CA VAL A 88 5.28 -44.07 28.03
C VAL A 88 4.41 -43.93 29.28
N ARG A 89 3.11 -43.72 29.08
CA ARG A 89 2.08 -43.73 30.13
C ARG A 89 0.95 -44.66 29.72
N GLY A 90 0.65 -45.67 30.54
CA GLY A 90 -0.38 -46.66 30.23
C GLY A 90 -0.12 -47.49 28.97
N GLY A 91 1.15 -47.71 28.59
CA GLY A 91 1.53 -48.55 27.44
C GLY A 91 1.54 -47.84 26.08
N SER A 92 1.28 -46.53 26.04
CA SER A 92 1.40 -45.69 24.83
C SER A 92 2.29 -44.50 25.12
N LEU A 93 2.82 -43.87 24.06
CA LEU A 93 3.63 -42.65 24.17
C LEU A 93 2.92 -41.62 25.04
N ASP A 94 3.66 -41.04 25.99
CA ASP A 94 3.19 -39.92 26.80
C ASP A 94 3.42 -38.59 26.07
N ASN A 95 2.97 -37.47 26.63
CA ASN A 95 3.26 -36.15 26.09
C ASN A 95 4.78 -35.92 25.95
N PRO A 96 5.23 -35.18 24.92
CA PRO A 96 6.64 -34.80 24.78
C PRO A 96 7.17 -34.16 26.07
N ARG A 97 8.39 -34.51 26.48
CA ARG A 97 8.99 -34.03 27.72
C ARG A 97 10.39 -33.47 27.50
N LYS A 98 10.77 -32.49 28.33
CA LYS A 98 12.09 -31.85 28.29
C LYS A 98 12.66 -31.63 29.69
N ALA A 99 13.97 -31.67 29.82
CA ALA A 99 14.67 -31.40 31.07
C ALA A 99 16.09 -30.87 30.83
N GLU A 100 16.65 -30.22 31.84
CA GLU A 100 18.04 -29.76 31.84
C GLU A 100 18.94 -30.84 32.45
N LEU A 101 19.96 -31.25 31.69
CA LEU A 101 21.12 -31.99 32.19
C LEU A 101 22.25 -30.99 32.39
N VAL A 102 22.72 -30.81 33.62
CA VAL A 102 23.69 -29.74 33.92
C VAL A 102 24.98 -30.33 34.44
N PHE A 103 26.08 -30.07 33.73
CA PHE A 103 27.43 -30.38 34.20
C PHE A 103 28.02 -29.16 34.92
N HIS A 104 28.61 -29.34 36.10
CA HIS A 104 29.11 -28.20 36.88
C HIS A 104 30.23 -28.60 37.84
N GLY A 105 30.99 -27.59 38.26
CA GLY A 105 31.85 -27.64 39.45
C GLY A 105 31.18 -26.93 40.63
N ASN A 106 31.95 -26.18 41.44
CA ASN A 106 31.45 -25.59 42.69
C ASN A 106 30.84 -24.19 42.55
N THR A 107 30.91 -23.57 41.35
CA THR A 107 30.42 -22.20 41.13
C THR A 107 29.31 -22.16 40.09
N LEU A 108 28.41 -21.18 40.20
CA LEU A 108 27.36 -20.94 39.19
C LEU A 108 27.96 -20.65 37.80
N SER A 109 29.14 -20.03 37.74
CA SER A 109 29.84 -19.73 36.49
C SER A 109 30.39 -20.98 35.78
N SER A 110 30.47 -22.11 36.48
CA SER A 110 30.99 -23.37 35.93
C SER A 110 29.90 -24.23 35.27
N ARG A 111 28.62 -23.81 35.32
CA ARG A 111 27.50 -24.62 34.84
C ARG A 111 27.45 -24.66 33.31
N SER A 112 27.37 -25.86 32.76
CA SER A 112 27.09 -26.12 31.35
C SER A 112 25.81 -26.92 31.23
N THR A 113 24.77 -26.30 30.67
CA THR A 113 23.44 -26.90 30.49
C THR A 113 23.30 -27.56 29.11
N VAL A 114 22.80 -28.79 29.10
CA VAL A 114 22.35 -29.51 27.91
C VAL A 114 20.84 -29.73 28.02
N ILE A 115 20.06 -29.26 27.04
CA ILE A 115 18.62 -29.49 27.01
C ILE A 115 18.34 -30.88 26.43
N VAL A 116 17.78 -31.78 27.21
CA VAL A 116 17.35 -33.11 26.75
C VAL A 116 15.88 -33.04 26.38
N ASN A 117 15.56 -33.25 25.11
CA ASN A 117 14.20 -33.35 24.59
C ASN A 117 13.88 -34.82 24.29
N GLN A 118 12.69 -35.27 24.64
CA GLN A 118 12.21 -36.59 24.26
C GLN A 118 10.82 -36.47 23.62
N ASN A 119 10.71 -37.04 22.42
CA ASN A 119 9.48 -37.06 21.65
C ASN A 119 8.37 -37.84 22.39
N GLY A 120 7.12 -37.64 21.96
CA GLY A 120 5.95 -38.24 22.57
C GLY A 120 4.69 -38.01 21.71
N ASP A 121 3.53 -38.37 22.23
CA ASP A 121 2.23 -38.07 21.61
C ASP A 121 1.80 -36.64 21.99
N LYS A 122 1.92 -35.71 21.04
CA LYS A 122 1.57 -34.29 21.22
C LYS A 122 0.08 -34.09 21.53
N PHE A 123 -0.78 -35.01 21.10
CA PHE A 123 -2.24 -34.90 21.19
C PHE A 123 -2.83 -35.64 22.40
N ARG A 124 -1.99 -36.27 23.21
CA ARG A 124 -2.45 -36.97 24.41
C ARG A 124 -3.06 -36.01 25.42
N ASP A 125 -4.21 -36.39 25.97
CA ASP A 125 -5.03 -35.61 26.90
C ASP A 125 -5.52 -34.26 26.34
N VAL A 126 -5.39 -34.03 25.02
CA VAL A 126 -5.93 -32.84 24.35
C VAL A 126 -7.44 -33.03 24.16
N ALA A 127 -8.22 -32.07 24.64
CA ALA A 127 -9.67 -32.06 24.45
C ALA A 127 -10.02 -31.71 22.99
N GLU A 128 -11.07 -32.35 22.48
CA GLU A 128 -11.64 -32.01 21.18
C GLU A 128 -12.26 -30.61 21.22
N VAL A 129 -12.04 -29.84 20.16
CA VAL A 129 -12.55 -28.47 19.99
C VAL A 129 -13.27 -28.31 18.66
N THR A 130 -14.22 -27.38 18.63
CA THR A 130 -14.85 -26.91 17.38
C THR A 130 -13.92 -25.98 16.62
N VAL A 131 -14.22 -25.70 15.34
CA VAL A 131 -13.50 -24.69 14.56
C VAL A 131 -13.60 -23.32 15.25
N SER A 132 -14.77 -22.95 15.75
CA SER A 132 -14.98 -21.69 16.45
C SER A 132 -14.12 -21.54 17.70
N GLN A 133 -14.00 -22.60 18.50
CA GLN A 133 -13.14 -22.60 19.68
C GLN A 133 -11.65 -22.58 19.31
N ALA A 134 -11.25 -23.37 18.31
CA ALA A 134 -9.87 -23.40 17.84
C ALA A 134 -9.40 -22.02 17.35
N ALA A 135 -10.28 -21.25 16.71
CA ALA A 135 -9.98 -19.92 16.20
C ALA A 135 -9.64 -18.90 17.30
N GLU A 136 -10.09 -19.15 18.53
CA GLU A 136 -9.91 -18.27 19.69
C GLU A 136 -8.78 -18.72 20.63
N LEU A 137 -8.17 -19.87 20.36
CA LEU A 137 -7.01 -20.33 21.12
C LEU A 137 -5.78 -19.48 20.79
N GLU A 138 -4.92 -19.33 21.79
CA GLU A 138 -3.59 -18.74 21.62
C GLU A 138 -2.78 -19.56 20.63
N ASP A 139 -1.88 -18.90 19.91
CA ASP A 139 -0.93 -19.57 19.02
C ASP A 139 -0.08 -20.60 19.79
N GLU A 140 0.46 -21.58 19.05
CA GLU A 140 1.13 -22.80 19.57
C GLU A 140 0.21 -23.81 20.27
N SER A 141 -1.09 -23.52 20.44
CA SER A 141 -2.04 -24.46 21.06
C SER A 141 -2.24 -25.70 20.19
N VAL A 142 -2.16 -26.88 20.81
CA VAL A 142 -2.44 -28.16 20.15
C VAL A 142 -3.95 -28.37 20.06
N VAL A 143 -4.45 -28.74 18.88
CA VAL A 143 -5.89 -28.89 18.63
C VAL A 143 -6.24 -30.24 18.03
N ILE A 144 -7.39 -30.76 18.43
CA ILE A 144 -8.08 -31.88 17.79
C ILE A 144 -9.46 -31.37 17.37
N ILE A 145 -9.71 -31.30 16.06
CA ILE A 145 -11.01 -30.96 15.49
C ILE A 145 -11.58 -32.24 14.88
N LYS A 146 -12.76 -32.68 15.34
CA LYS A 146 -13.39 -33.92 14.88
C LYS A 146 -14.51 -33.73 13.87
N THR A 147 -15.00 -32.51 13.72
CA THR A 147 -16.09 -32.21 12.81
C THR A 147 -15.89 -30.81 12.27
N SER A 148 -15.67 -30.73 10.97
CA SER A 148 -15.53 -29.47 10.23
C SER A 148 -15.75 -29.76 8.76
N GLN A 149 -16.35 -28.82 8.03
CA GLN A 149 -16.61 -28.99 6.60
C GLN A 149 -15.59 -28.20 5.78
N VAL A 150 -15.03 -28.80 4.75
CA VAL A 150 -14.17 -28.12 3.77
C VAL A 150 -15.04 -27.21 2.90
N THR A 151 -14.77 -25.90 2.91
CA THR A 151 -15.62 -24.88 2.27
C THR A 151 -14.92 -24.04 1.20
N ALA A 152 -13.59 -24.05 1.14
CA ALA A 152 -12.81 -23.44 0.07
C ALA A 152 -11.50 -24.22 -0.14
N LEU A 153 -10.98 -24.25 -1.36
CA LEU A 153 -9.71 -24.90 -1.69
C LEU A 153 -8.66 -23.85 -2.05
N THR A 154 -7.40 -24.13 -1.71
CA THR A 154 -6.25 -23.32 -2.12
C THR A 154 -5.14 -24.24 -2.62
N THR A 155 -4.09 -23.66 -3.20
CA THR A 155 -2.89 -24.43 -3.60
C THR A 155 -2.02 -24.90 -2.44
N LYS A 156 -2.27 -24.44 -1.19
CA LYS A 156 -1.47 -24.80 0.00
C LYS A 156 -2.29 -25.47 1.12
N GLY A 157 -3.56 -25.77 0.86
CA GLY A 157 -4.48 -26.33 1.84
C GLY A 157 -5.94 -26.02 1.54
N PHE A 158 -6.74 -25.82 2.58
CA PHE A 158 -8.18 -25.60 2.44
C PHE A 158 -8.76 -24.87 3.65
N ILE A 159 -9.90 -24.20 3.45
CA ILE A 159 -10.66 -23.57 4.54
C ILE A 159 -11.66 -24.59 5.10
N VAL A 160 -11.67 -24.76 6.42
CA VAL A 160 -12.73 -25.52 7.12
C VAL A 160 -13.63 -24.60 7.92
N SER A 161 -14.90 -24.97 8.04
CA SER A 161 -15.89 -24.25 8.85
C SER A 161 -16.77 -25.21 9.65
N ASP A 162 -17.25 -24.74 10.80
CA ASP A 162 -18.32 -25.37 11.59
C ASP A 162 -19.70 -24.70 11.37
N GLY A 163 -19.82 -23.83 10.36
CA GLY A 163 -21.00 -23.03 10.06
C GLY A 163 -21.07 -21.69 10.80
N SER A 164 -20.22 -21.47 11.82
CA SER A 164 -20.13 -20.19 12.53
C SER A 164 -18.83 -19.45 12.27
N LYS A 165 -17.69 -20.15 12.31
CA LYS A 165 -16.37 -19.59 12.02
C LYS A 165 -15.64 -20.45 10.99
N ALA A 166 -14.61 -19.87 10.40
CA ALA A 166 -13.74 -20.56 9.47
C ALA A 166 -12.27 -20.42 9.88
N ILE A 167 -11.48 -21.45 9.57
CA ILE A 167 -10.02 -21.45 9.77
C ILE A 167 -9.36 -22.03 8.52
N TYR A 168 -8.20 -21.48 8.16
CA TYR A 168 -7.37 -22.01 7.10
C TYR A 168 -6.49 -23.15 7.62
N VAL A 169 -6.54 -24.30 6.95
CA VAL A 169 -5.74 -25.47 7.30
C VAL A 169 -4.62 -25.60 6.27
N LEU A 170 -3.38 -25.40 6.70
CA LEU A 170 -2.19 -25.62 5.87
C LEU A 170 -1.87 -27.11 5.82
N SER A 171 -1.94 -27.68 4.62
CA SER A 171 -1.73 -29.11 4.40
C SER A 171 -1.44 -29.41 2.93
N SER A 172 -0.74 -30.51 2.67
CA SER A 172 -0.59 -31.09 1.33
C SER A 172 -1.66 -32.14 1.00
N GLU A 173 -2.57 -32.44 1.94
CA GLU A 173 -3.66 -33.39 1.73
C GLU A 173 -4.66 -32.86 0.70
N GLU A 174 -5.04 -33.72 -0.26
CA GLU A 174 -6.02 -33.37 -1.30
C GLU A 174 -7.45 -33.46 -0.75
N ALA A 175 -8.09 -32.31 -0.54
CA ALA A 175 -9.48 -32.22 -0.09
C ALA A 175 -10.44 -31.86 -1.23
N ARG A 176 -11.72 -32.16 -1.06
CA ARG A 176 -12.81 -31.68 -1.91
C ARG A 176 -13.74 -30.78 -1.12
N ILE A 177 -14.30 -29.78 -1.81
CA ILE A 177 -15.38 -28.96 -1.24
C ILE A 177 -16.50 -29.89 -0.75
N GLY A 178 -16.93 -29.69 0.49
CA GLY A 178 -17.99 -30.46 1.13
C GLY A 178 -17.53 -31.63 2.00
N ASP A 179 -16.24 -32.02 1.96
CA ASP A 179 -15.70 -33.09 2.80
C ASP A 179 -15.77 -32.70 4.28
N ASN A 180 -16.09 -33.66 5.15
CA ASN A 180 -15.83 -33.56 6.58
C ASN A 180 -14.36 -33.85 6.89
N ALA A 181 -13.68 -32.91 7.54
CA ALA A 181 -12.28 -33.01 7.95
C ALA A 181 -12.15 -33.18 9.47
N GLU A 182 -11.49 -34.25 9.89
CA GLU A 182 -10.91 -34.39 11.23
C GLU A 182 -9.44 -33.98 11.19
N ILE A 183 -9.00 -33.10 12.07
CA ILE A 183 -7.68 -32.46 12.02
C ILE A 183 -6.99 -32.54 13.39
N TRP A 184 -5.73 -32.96 13.37
CA TRP A 184 -4.80 -32.89 14.49
C TRP A 184 -3.64 -31.99 14.09
N GLY A 185 -3.58 -30.81 14.68
CA GLY A 185 -2.57 -29.82 14.32
C GLY A 185 -2.32 -28.81 15.42
N THR A 186 -1.70 -27.70 15.03
CA THR A 186 -1.34 -26.60 15.92
C THR A 186 -2.03 -25.34 15.45
N LYS A 187 -2.75 -24.67 16.35
CA LYS A 187 -3.31 -23.36 16.09
C LYS A 187 -2.18 -22.33 16.02
N GLU A 188 -2.19 -21.56 14.95
CA GLU A 188 -1.27 -20.46 14.67
C GLU A 188 -2.05 -19.28 14.09
N SER A 189 -1.37 -18.16 13.86
CA SER A 189 -1.94 -17.01 13.16
C SER A 189 -1.05 -16.58 11.99
N GLU A 190 -1.64 -16.38 10.82
CA GLU A 190 -0.98 -15.83 9.64
C GLU A 190 -1.59 -14.46 9.33
N THR A 191 -0.78 -13.40 9.34
CA THR A 191 -1.25 -12.01 9.16
C THR A 191 -2.35 -11.59 10.14
N GLY A 192 -2.35 -12.16 11.36
CA GLY A 192 -3.37 -11.89 12.38
C GLY A 192 -4.67 -12.69 12.21
N LEU A 193 -4.73 -13.64 11.26
CA LEU A 193 -5.88 -14.48 11.01
C LEU A 193 -5.62 -15.94 11.43
N PRO A 194 -6.63 -16.67 11.93
CA PRO A 194 -6.44 -18.02 12.44
C PRO A 194 -6.07 -19.01 11.34
N VAL A 195 -5.11 -19.87 11.64
CA VAL A 195 -4.61 -20.96 10.80
C VAL A 195 -4.38 -22.21 11.66
N ILE A 196 -4.64 -23.40 11.12
CA ILE A 196 -4.08 -24.65 11.66
C ILE A 196 -2.90 -25.07 10.77
N SER A 197 -1.75 -25.28 11.39
CA SER A 197 -0.54 -25.75 10.72
C SER A 197 0.07 -26.94 11.48
N GLY A 198 1.17 -27.51 10.95
CA GLY A 198 1.82 -28.66 11.56
C GLY A 198 0.84 -29.83 11.75
N CYS A 199 -0.02 -30.04 10.75
CA CYS A 199 -1.03 -31.09 10.79
C CYS A 199 -0.35 -32.46 10.75
N GLU A 200 -0.35 -33.19 11.86
CA GLU A 200 0.23 -34.53 11.94
C GLU A 200 -0.73 -35.60 11.43
N LYS A 201 -2.03 -35.29 11.43
CA LYS A 201 -3.07 -36.17 10.93
C LYS A 201 -4.27 -35.39 10.43
N ILE A 202 -4.75 -35.76 9.25
CA ILE A 202 -6.03 -35.31 8.70
C ILE A 202 -6.79 -36.55 8.21
N ILE A 203 -8.07 -36.64 8.54
CA ILE A 203 -8.98 -37.64 7.98
C ILE A 203 -10.07 -36.90 7.22
N LEU A 204 -10.19 -37.19 5.93
CA LEU A 204 -11.22 -36.65 5.06
C LEU A 204 -12.28 -37.74 4.81
N SER A 205 -13.55 -37.37 4.98
CA SER A 205 -14.70 -38.25 4.91
C SER A 205 -15.91 -37.49 4.37
N ASP A 206 -16.94 -38.20 3.93
CA ASP A 206 -18.29 -37.66 3.63
C ASP A 206 -18.33 -36.32 2.89
N ASN A 207 -18.50 -36.36 1.57
CA ASN A 207 -18.73 -35.15 0.78
C ASN A 207 -20.22 -34.76 0.82
N SER A 208 -20.51 -33.54 1.28
CA SER A 208 -21.87 -33.01 1.39
C SER A 208 -21.95 -31.55 0.90
N PRO A 209 -23.12 -31.09 0.42
CA PRO A 209 -23.28 -29.70 0.02
C PRO A 209 -22.90 -28.72 1.15
N VAL A 210 -22.15 -27.69 0.81
CA VAL A 210 -21.76 -26.63 1.74
C VAL A 210 -22.88 -25.61 1.87
N ASN A 211 -23.24 -25.27 3.10
CA ASN A 211 -24.13 -24.14 3.40
C ASN A 211 -23.28 -22.98 3.90
N TYR A 212 -23.02 -22.01 3.02
CA TYR A 212 -22.29 -20.81 3.40
C TYR A 212 -23.13 -19.89 4.28
N PRO A 213 -22.52 -19.17 5.25
CA PRO A 213 -23.21 -18.13 5.99
C PRO A 213 -23.57 -16.95 5.08
N ASP A 214 -24.40 -16.03 5.58
CA ASP A 214 -24.68 -14.78 4.88
C ASP A 214 -23.38 -14.00 4.68
N ALA A 215 -23.08 -13.65 3.42
CA ALA A 215 -21.87 -12.93 3.09
C ALA A 215 -21.98 -11.44 3.44
N THR A 216 -20.99 -10.93 4.17
CA THR A 216 -20.83 -9.49 4.39
C THR A 216 -20.44 -8.82 3.06
N ASP A 217 -21.26 -7.87 2.58
CA ASP A 217 -20.94 -7.11 1.36
C ASP A 217 -19.92 -6.01 1.68
N ILE A 218 -18.74 -6.12 1.07
CA ILE A 218 -17.64 -5.18 1.31
C ILE A 218 -17.43 -4.21 0.13
N THR A 219 -18.27 -4.27 -0.90
CA THR A 219 -18.09 -3.53 -2.16
C THR A 219 -17.88 -2.02 -1.91
N ALA A 220 -18.78 -1.40 -1.15
CA ALA A 220 -18.74 0.04 -0.89
C ALA A 220 -17.70 0.45 0.17
N SER A 221 -17.19 -0.50 0.96
CA SER A 221 -16.28 -0.25 2.08
C SER A 221 -14.85 -0.73 1.82
N ILE A 222 -14.55 -1.20 0.59
CA ILE A 222 -13.33 -1.93 0.27
C ILE A 222 -12.04 -1.19 0.67
N ASP A 223 -12.00 0.14 0.49
CA ASP A 223 -10.83 0.97 0.84
C ASP A 223 -10.50 1.00 2.34
N SER A 224 -11.47 0.67 3.19
CA SER A 224 -11.34 0.69 4.66
C SER A 224 -11.56 -0.68 5.31
N TYR A 225 -11.87 -1.70 4.51
CA TYR A 225 -12.29 -3.00 5.02
C TYR A 225 -11.11 -3.76 5.62
N ASN A 226 -11.29 -4.31 6.82
CA ASN A 226 -10.36 -5.22 7.47
C ASN A 226 -11.12 -6.09 8.47
N ALA A 227 -10.61 -7.29 8.76
CA ALA A 227 -11.18 -8.19 9.77
C ALA A 227 -10.07 -8.93 10.53
N THR A 228 -10.38 -9.41 11.73
CA THR A 228 -9.48 -10.24 12.55
C THR A 228 -9.86 -11.72 12.51
N SER A 229 -10.84 -12.08 11.67
CA SER A 229 -11.28 -13.46 11.48
C SER A 229 -11.51 -13.76 9.99
N ARG A 230 -11.64 -15.05 9.65
CA ARG A 230 -11.96 -15.51 8.30
C ARG A 230 -13.45 -15.28 8.01
N GLU A 231 -13.86 -14.02 7.96
CA GLU A 231 -15.25 -13.65 7.66
C GLU A 231 -15.59 -14.03 6.22
N PHE A 232 -16.81 -14.54 6.02
CA PHE A 232 -17.32 -14.81 4.68
C PHE A 232 -17.86 -13.52 4.08
N VAL A 233 -17.27 -13.08 2.98
CA VAL A 233 -17.51 -11.79 2.36
C VAL A 233 -17.96 -11.96 0.91
N LYS A 234 -18.59 -10.92 0.39
CA LYS A 234 -18.83 -10.76 -1.04
C LYS A 234 -18.46 -9.36 -1.51
N ALA A 235 -18.11 -9.23 -2.78
CA ALA A 235 -17.89 -7.94 -3.40
C ALA A 235 -18.18 -7.98 -4.90
N THR A 236 -18.60 -6.87 -5.47
CA THR A 236 -18.94 -6.76 -6.89
C THR A 236 -17.96 -5.87 -7.63
N GLY A 237 -17.38 -6.37 -8.72
CA GLY A 237 -16.45 -5.62 -9.55
C GLY A 237 -16.10 -6.33 -10.84
N THR A 238 -15.10 -5.84 -11.56
CA THR A 238 -14.62 -6.44 -12.81
C THR A 238 -13.44 -7.36 -12.54
N LEU A 239 -13.55 -8.64 -12.92
CA LEU A 239 -12.46 -9.62 -12.80
C LEU A 239 -11.40 -9.40 -13.89
N SER A 240 -10.14 -9.36 -13.50
CA SER A 240 -8.96 -9.33 -14.37
C SER A 240 -7.86 -10.22 -13.77
N GLY A 241 -7.71 -11.43 -14.29
CA GLY A 241 -6.81 -12.44 -13.75
C GLY A 241 -7.19 -12.84 -12.33
N ASN A 242 -6.34 -12.50 -11.35
CA ASN A 242 -6.61 -12.77 -9.93
C ASN A 242 -7.12 -11.53 -9.19
N SER A 243 -7.33 -10.42 -9.90
CA SER A 243 -7.75 -9.15 -9.32
C SER A 243 -9.20 -8.86 -9.66
N ILE A 244 -9.93 -8.27 -8.73
CA ILE A 244 -11.25 -7.68 -9.00
C ILE A 244 -11.19 -6.20 -8.68
N THR A 245 -11.33 -5.38 -9.71
CA THR A 245 -11.41 -3.93 -9.58
C THR A 245 -12.83 -3.53 -9.20
N ILE A 246 -12.97 -2.79 -8.10
CA ILE A 246 -14.26 -2.32 -7.60
C ILE A 246 -14.50 -0.89 -8.09
N GLU A 247 -15.66 -0.66 -8.71
CA GLU A 247 -16.03 0.68 -9.17
C GLU A 247 -16.21 1.63 -7.98
N GLY A 248 -15.58 2.79 -8.05
CA GLY A 248 -15.63 3.81 -6.99
C GLY A 248 -14.61 3.61 -5.86
N ALA A 249 -13.82 2.52 -5.87
CA ALA A 249 -12.69 2.37 -4.96
C ALA A 249 -11.56 3.35 -5.32
N GLN A 250 -10.92 3.94 -4.32
CA GLN A 250 -9.85 4.91 -4.51
C GLN A 250 -8.46 4.26 -4.56
N THR A 251 -8.27 3.17 -3.82
CA THR A 251 -6.95 2.56 -3.65
C THR A 251 -7.03 1.04 -3.71
N MET A 252 -8.02 0.44 -3.07
CA MET A 252 -8.07 -1.00 -2.87
C MET A 252 -8.76 -1.73 -4.01
N ARG A 253 -8.20 -2.87 -4.38
CA ARG A 253 -8.83 -3.91 -5.21
C ARG A 253 -8.88 -5.22 -4.44
N ILE A 254 -9.64 -6.19 -4.93
CA ILE A 254 -9.60 -7.55 -4.36
C ILE A 254 -8.50 -8.33 -5.05
N ASN A 255 -7.73 -9.08 -4.27
CA ASN A 255 -6.83 -10.11 -4.76
C ASN A 255 -7.33 -11.50 -4.35
N ILE A 256 -7.43 -12.39 -5.32
CA ILE A 256 -7.81 -13.79 -5.11
C ILE A 256 -6.55 -14.56 -4.71
N LEU A 257 -6.49 -14.97 -3.44
CA LEU A 257 -5.32 -15.57 -2.82
C LEU A 257 -5.29 -17.08 -3.04
N ASP A 258 -4.16 -17.58 -3.52
CA ASP A 258 -3.83 -19.01 -3.66
C ASP A 258 -4.93 -19.85 -4.35
N ALA A 259 -5.75 -19.24 -5.23
CA ALA A 259 -6.80 -19.95 -5.94
C ALA A 259 -6.22 -21.08 -6.81
N PRO A 260 -6.83 -22.28 -6.79
CA PRO A 260 -6.49 -23.31 -7.75
C PRO A 260 -6.81 -22.80 -9.17
N ALA A 261 -5.96 -23.16 -10.14
CA ALA A 261 -6.26 -22.87 -11.53
C ALA A 261 -7.63 -23.47 -11.90
N SER A 262 -8.56 -22.63 -12.33
CA SER A 262 -9.91 -23.04 -12.73
C SER A 262 -10.26 -22.44 -14.08
N ASP A 263 -10.87 -23.25 -14.94
CA ASP A 263 -11.36 -22.81 -16.25
C ASP A 263 -12.42 -21.70 -16.08
N GLU A 264 -13.22 -21.75 -15.00
CA GLU A 264 -14.23 -20.75 -14.65
C GLU A 264 -13.62 -19.35 -14.48
N MET A 265 -12.51 -19.20 -13.73
CA MET A 265 -11.85 -17.90 -13.59
C MET A 265 -11.27 -17.38 -14.90
N GLU A 266 -10.73 -18.26 -15.75
CA GLU A 266 -10.23 -17.88 -17.07
C GLU A 266 -11.38 -17.43 -18.00
N GLU A 267 -12.54 -18.09 -17.93
CA GLU A 267 -13.74 -17.76 -18.70
C GLU A 267 -14.39 -16.44 -18.25
N LEU A 268 -14.39 -16.15 -16.94
CA LEU A 268 -14.95 -14.92 -16.36
C LEU A 268 -14.03 -13.71 -16.47
N ASN A 269 -12.86 -13.84 -17.10
CA ASN A 269 -11.95 -12.72 -17.25
C ASN A 269 -12.60 -11.57 -18.04
N ASN A 270 -12.52 -10.35 -17.52
CA ASN A 270 -13.20 -9.12 -17.99
C ASN A 270 -14.73 -9.10 -17.77
N HIS A 271 -15.30 -10.07 -17.06
CA HIS A 271 -16.69 -10.01 -16.63
C HIS A 271 -16.84 -9.16 -15.37
N ASN A 272 -18.00 -8.53 -15.23
CA ASN A 272 -18.46 -8.09 -13.93
C ASN A 272 -18.90 -9.33 -13.16
N VAL A 273 -18.41 -9.48 -11.94
CA VAL A 273 -18.72 -10.61 -11.07
C VAL A 273 -19.06 -10.12 -9.68
N THR A 274 -19.94 -10.86 -8.99
CA THR A 274 -19.93 -10.85 -7.53
C THR A 274 -19.09 -12.02 -7.05
N VAL A 275 -17.95 -11.74 -6.42
CA VAL A 275 -17.10 -12.78 -5.83
C VAL A 275 -17.56 -13.09 -4.41
N TYR A 276 -17.52 -14.36 -4.03
CA TYR A 276 -17.75 -14.82 -2.65
C TYR A 276 -16.51 -15.54 -2.13
N GLY A 277 -16.15 -15.31 -0.87
CA GLY A 277 -15.04 -16.03 -0.27
C GLY A 277 -14.72 -15.62 1.15
N TYR A 278 -13.65 -16.19 1.70
CA TYR A 278 -13.19 -15.87 3.05
C TYR A 278 -12.12 -14.80 3.03
N PHE A 279 -12.28 -13.79 3.89
CA PHE A 279 -11.27 -12.75 4.09
C PHE A 279 -9.91 -13.37 4.48
N ALA A 280 -8.86 -12.91 3.80
CA ALA A 280 -7.51 -13.44 3.93
C ALA A 280 -6.44 -12.37 4.19
N GLY A 281 -6.85 -11.22 4.70
CA GLY A 281 -5.94 -10.16 5.14
C GLY A 281 -5.90 -8.99 4.17
N VAL A 282 -5.27 -7.90 4.61
CA VAL A 282 -5.07 -6.70 3.81
C VAL A 282 -3.58 -6.45 3.57
N SER A 283 -3.24 -6.03 2.36
CA SER A 283 -1.90 -5.56 2.00
C SER A 283 -2.05 -4.52 0.91
N SER A 284 -2.04 -3.23 1.26
CA SER A 284 -2.30 -2.16 0.30
C SER A 284 -1.45 -2.33 -0.98
N PRO A 285 -2.07 -2.35 -2.17
CA PRO A 285 -3.43 -1.89 -2.49
C PRO A 285 -4.49 -3.01 -2.60
N VAL A 286 -4.38 -4.11 -1.83
CA VAL A 286 -5.30 -5.26 -1.95
C VAL A 286 -5.96 -5.70 -0.65
N VAL A 287 -7.21 -6.15 -0.79
CA VAL A 287 -7.92 -7.01 0.15
C VAL A 287 -7.85 -8.45 -0.38
N ASN A 288 -7.22 -9.35 0.37
CA ASN A 288 -7.06 -10.75 -0.04
C ASN A 288 -8.31 -11.54 0.31
N ILE A 289 -8.77 -12.39 -0.61
CA ILE A 289 -9.90 -13.29 -0.42
C ILE A 289 -9.52 -14.69 -0.91
N ILE A 290 -9.85 -15.72 -0.13
CA ILE A 290 -9.85 -17.11 -0.59
C ILE A 290 -11.23 -17.39 -1.19
N VAL A 291 -11.27 -17.47 -2.53
CA VAL A 291 -12.52 -17.54 -3.29
C VAL A 291 -13.25 -18.87 -3.10
N THR A 292 -14.58 -18.81 -3.16
CA THR A 292 -15.47 -19.97 -3.10
C THR A 292 -16.33 -20.11 -4.36
N SER A 293 -16.81 -18.98 -4.90
CA SER A 293 -17.67 -18.94 -6.08
C SER A 293 -17.76 -17.53 -6.66
N PHE A 294 -18.30 -17.43 -7.87
CA PHE A 294 -18.65 -16.19 -8.55
C PHE A 294 -20.11 -16.23 -9.00
N ASP A 295 -20.79 -15.09 -8.90
CA ASP A 295 -21.96 -14.82 -9.74
C ASP A 295 -21.49 -14.04 -10.97
N ASP A 296 -21.66 -14.61 -12.16
CA ASP A 296 -21.38 -13.92 -13.43
C ASP A 296 -22.47 -12.89 -13.74
N LEU A 297 -22.09 -11.61 -13.74
CA LEU A 297 -22.95 -10.48 -14.11
C LEU A 297 -22.79 -10.08 -15.59
N GLY A 298 -22.03 -10.88 -16.34
CA GLY A 298 -21.74 -10.72 -17.76
C GLY A 298 -20.48 -9.90 -18.04
N VAL A 299 -20.03 -9.97 -19.29
CA VAL A 299 -18.91 -9.15 -19.79
C VAL A 299 -19.14 -7.68 -19.46
N LYS A 300 -18.13 -7.01 -18.89
CA LYS A 300 -18.22 -5.56 -18.63
C LYS A 300 -18.52 -4.84 -19.93
N SER A 301 -19.66 -4.15 -19.99
CA SER A 301 -20.09 -3.45 -21.20
C SER A 301 -19.00 -2.54 -21.73
N GLY A 302 -18.60 -2.78 -22.97
CA GLY A 302 -17.59 -2.01 -23.67
C GLY A 302 -16.14 -2.25 -23.24
N LEU A 303 -15.84 -3.17 -22.33
CA LEU A 303 -14.46 -3.62 -22.10
C LEU A 303 -14.08 -4.68 -23.16
N ILE A 304 -12.95 -4.47 -23.83
CA ILE A 304 -12.41 -5.38 -24.85
C ILE A 304 -11.28 -6.24 -24.26
N PHE A 305 -10.39 -5.61 -23.50
CA PHE A 305 -9.23 -6.24 -22.88
C PHE A 305 -8.76 -5.41 -21.68
N SER A 306 -8.28 -6.05 -20.62
CA SER A 306 -7.50 -5.38 -19.58
C SER A 306 -6.44 -6.30 -18.98
N ASP A 307 -5.34 -5.70 -18.52
CA ASP A 307 -4.34 -6.35 -17.67
C ASP A 307 -3.67 -5.29 -16.77
N ASP A 308 -3.72 -5.52 -15.46
CA ASP A 308 -3.13 -4.70 -14.39
C ASP A 308 -1.93 -5.40 -13.73
N PHE A 309 -1.44 -6.46 -14.38
CA PHE A 309 -0.34 -7.33 -13.95
C PHE A 309 -0.46 -7.92 -12.54
N SER A 310 -1.63 -7.83 -11.90
CA SER A 310 -1.88 -8.34 -10.54
C SER A 310 -1.65 -9.84 -10.41
N TRP A 311 -1.82 -10.59 -11.49
CA TRP A 311 -1.50 -12.01 -11.58
C TRP A 311 -0.02 -12.33 -11.29
N MET A 312 0.86 -11.32 -11.27
CA MET A 312 2.27 -11.47 -10.87
C MET A 312 2.46 -11.70 -9.36
N ALA A 313 1.47 -11.36 -8.53
CA ALA A 313 1.54 -11.43 -7.07
C ALA A 313 2.15 -12.73 -6.48
N PRO A 314 1.74 -13.95 -6.90
CA PRO A 314 2.36 -15.18 -6.39
C PRO A 314 3.85 -15.30 -6.71
N TYR A 315 4.29 -14.79 -7.86
CA TYR A 315 5.69 -14.79 -8.28
C TYR A 315 6.52 -13.74 -7.52
N VAL A 316 5.91 -12.57 -7.26
CA VAL A 316 6.49 -11.53 -6.40
C VAL A 316 6.71 -12.08 -4.99
N ALA A 317 5.69 -12.72 -4.41
CA ALA A 317 5.77 -13.33 -3.08
C ALA A 317 6.85 -14.42 -3.02
N TYR A 318 6.94 -15.27 -4.05
CA TYR A 318 8.00 -16.28 -4.16
C TYR A 318 9.39 -15.63 -4.12
N TYR A 319 9.65 -14.63 -4.98
CA TYR A 319 10.95 -13.94 -5.01
C TYR A 319 11.28 -13.29 -3.67
N ASN A 320 10.31 -12.57 -3.08
CA ASN A 320 10.48 -11.88 -1.80
C ASN A 320 10.77 -12.84 -0.64
N SER A 321 10.33 -14.11 -0.73
CA SER A 321 10.64 -15.14 0.26
C SER A 321 12.08 -15.67 0.18
N LYS A 322 12.76 -15.47 -0.95
CA LYS A 322 14.13 -15.97 -1.22
C LYS A 322 15.19 -14.87 -1.16
N SER A 323 14.82 -13.64 -1.53
CA SER A 323 15.72 -12.50 -1.57
C SER A 323 15.62 -11.65 -0.31
N SER A 324 16.76 -11.20 0.22
CA SER A 324 16.80 -10.19 1.29
C SER A 324 16.36 -8.79 0.83
N THR A 325 16.23 -8.59 -0.48
CA THR A 325 15.79 -7.34 -1.10
C THR A 325 14.53 -7.64 -1.92
N PRO A 326 13.33 -7.30 -1.42
CA PRO A 326 12.08 -7.51 -2.14
C PRO A 326 12.05 -6.83 -3.50
N LEU A 327 11.18 -7.26 -4.42
CA LEU A 327 10.89 -6.51 -5.65
C LEU A 327 10.41 -5.10 -5.29
N GLY A 328 10.91 -4.12 -6.05
CA GLY A 328 10.67 -2.71 -5.78
C GLY A 328 9.30 -2.23 -6.24
N LYS A 329 8.93 -1.07 -5.68
CA LYS A 329 7.78 -0.24 -6.05
C LYS A 329 8.25 1.13 -6.57
N SER A 330 9.25 1.13 -7.47
CA SER A 330 9.91 2.35 -7.95
C SER A 330 9.00 3.52 -8.34
N VAL A 331 7.85 3.26 -9.00
CA VAL A 331 6.95 4.35 -9.43
C VAL A 331 6.10 4.85 -8.27
N GLU A 332 5.49 3.94 -7.51
CA GLU A 332 4.61 4.26 -6.37
C GLU A 332 5.37 4.98 -5.24
N GLU A 333 6.59 4.53 -4.95
CA GLU A 333 7.43 5.08 -3.87
C GLU A 333 8.30 6.26 -4.32
N ASN A 334 8.19 6.69 -5.58
CA ASN A 334 9.12 7.65 -6.19
C ASN A 334 10.60 7.29 -5.93
N ASN A 335 10.94 6.00 -6.15
CA ASN A 335 12.19 5.38 -5.70
C ASN A 335 13.03 4.88 -6.88
N ALA A 336 14.04 5.67 -7.27
CA ALA A 336 14.99 5.31 -8.32
C ALA A 336 15.83 4.05 -8.01
N GLY A 337 15.95 3.67 -6.73
CA GLY A 337 16.72 2.53 -6.26
C GLY A 337 15.89 1.26 -6.01
N GLY A 338 14.59 1.26 -6.34
CA GLY A 338 13.74 0.08 -6.20
C GLY A 338 14.34 -1.14 -6.90
N ASN A 339 14.34 -2.27 -6.20
CA ASN A 339 14.96 -3.49 -6.70
C ASN A 339 14.24 -3.98 -7.96
N ALA A 340 15.01 -4.23 -9.01
CA ALA A 340 14.52 -4.62 -10.32
C ALA A 340 15.46 -5.71 -10.88
N PRO A 341 15.37 -6.96 -10.40
CA PRO A 341 16.18 -8.07 -10.90
C PRO A 341 15.88 -8.32 -12.37
N ASN A 342 16.85 -8.86 -13.11
CA ASN A 342 16.65 -9.12 -14.53
C ASN A 342 15.78 -10.35 -14.75
N ALA A 343 14.70 -10.21 -15.52
CA ALA A 343 13.72 -11.28 -15.72
C ALA A 343 14.30 -12.57 -16.36
N TYR A 344 15.44 -12.46 -17.07
CA TYR A 344 16.05 -13.57 -17.80
C TYR A 344 17.28 -14.18 -17.14
N THR A 345 17.88 -13.51 -16.14
CA THR A 345 19.18 -13.93 -15.59
C THR A 345 19.21 -14.02 -14.09
N ASP A 346 18.26 -13.41 -13.39
CA ASP A 346 18.14 -13.60 -11.96
C ASP A 346 17.61 -15.01 -11.65
N ALA A 347 18.30 -15.74 -10.77
CA ALA A 347 18.03 -17.14 -10.52
C ALA A 347 16.67 -17.36 -9.84
N ASP A 348 16.28 -16.47 -8.92
CA ASP A 348 15.04 -16.61 -8.17
C ASP A 348 13.83 -16.22 -9.02
N ILE A 349 13.98 -15.21 -9.90
CA ILE A 349 12.95 -14.90 -10.90
C ILE A 349 12.75 -16.05 -11.88
N VAL A 350 13.83 -16.64 -12.40
CA VAL A 350 13.73 -17.79 -13.30
C VAL A 350 13.09 -18.99 -12.59
N ALA A 351 13.49 -19.28 -11.35
CA ALA A 351 12.93 -20.36 -10.56
C ALA A 351 11.44 -20.16 -10.22
N SER A 352 10.97 -18.92 -10.15
CA SER A 352 9.55 -18.63 -9.91
C SER A 352 8.63 -19.05 -11.08
N GLY A 353 9.17 -19.19 -12.30
CA GLY A 353 8.38 -19.44 -13.51
C GLY A 353 7.65 -18.21 -14.08
N LEU A 354 7.94 -17.00 -13.58
CA LEU A 354 7.25 -15.76 -13.99
C LEU A 354 7.26 -15.53 -15.51
N MET A 355 8.39 -15.79 -16.18
CA MET A 355 8.48 -15.59 -17.64
C MET A 355 7.70 -16.64 -18.43
N GLU A 356 7.54 -17.86 -17.90
CA GLU A 356 6.69 -18.89 -18.51
C GLU A 356 5.22 -18.50 -18.39
N ALA A 357 4.82 -17.96 -17.24
CA ALA A 357 3.47 -17.44 -17.01
C ALA A 357 3.15 -16.25 -17.93
N LEU A 358 4.10 -15.31 -18.08
CA LEU A 358 3.99 -14.17 -19.01
C LEU A 358 3.78 -14.66 -20.46
N ALA A 359 4.55 -15.65 -20.90
CA ALA A 359 4.43 -16.24 -22.23
C ALA A 359 3.10 -16.99 -22.42
N LYS A 360 2.64 -17.74 -21.40
CA LYS A 360 1.34 -18.43 -21.43
C LYS A 360 0.17 -17.44 -21.58
N LYS A 361 0.30 -16.25 -21.01
CA LYS A 361 -0.67 -15.15 -21.18
C LYS A 361 -0.61 -14.47 -22.55
N GLY A 362 0.40 -14.78 -23.37
CA GLY A 362 0.51 -14.30 -24.76
C GLY A 362 1.29 -12.99 -24.92
N TYR A 363 1.94 -12.50 -23.87
CA TYR A 363 2.85 -11.36 -23.97
C TYR A 363 4.16 -11.77 -24.63
N GLU A 364 4.73 -10.87 -25.44
CA GLU A 364 6.06 -11.06 -26.03
C GLU A 364 6.95 -9.83 -25.77
N ASP A 365 8.14 -10.05 -25.23
CA ASP A 365 9.20 -9.04 -25.18
C ASP A 365 9.76 -8.85 -26.60
N ILE A 366 9.56 -7.66 -27.17
CA ILE A 366 9.92 -7.36 -28.57
C ILE A 366 11.44 -7.35 -28.79
N ASN A 367 12.25 -7.40 -27.73
CA ASN A 367 13.71 -7.39 -27.79
C ASN A 367 14.36 -8.31 -26.74
N ALA A 368 13.78 -9.50 -26.51
CA ALA A 368 14.21 -10.46 -25.49
C ALA A 368 15.71 -10.77 -25.49
N ALA A 369 16.35 -10.78 -26.66
CA ALA A 369 17.79 -11.02 -26.81
C ALA A 369 18.66 -10.01 -26.03
N LYS A 370 18.17 -8.79 -25.77
CA LYS A 370 18.90 -7.77 -25.01
C LYS A 370 18.79 -7.96 -23.50
N LYS A 371 17.86 -8.79 -23.03
CA LYS A 371 17.60 -9.06 -21.61
C LYS A 371 17.46 -7.74 -20.84
N SER A 372 16.49 -6.93 -21.22
CA SER A 372 16.24 -5.59 -20.65
C SER A 372 14.81 -5.45 -20.16
N LEU A 373 14.26 -6.52 -19.60
CA LEU A 373 12.97 -6.58 -18.94
C LEU A 373 13.18 -6.92 -17.46
N TYR A 374 12.47 -6.23 -16.58
CA TYR A 374 12.66 -6.34 -15.13
C TYR A 374 11.30 -6.25 -14.43
N PRO A 375 10.91 -7.27 -13.64
CA PRO A 375 9.69 -7.17 -12.84
C PRO A 375 9.87 -6.14 -11.71
N GLN A 376 8.74 -5.54 -11.35
CA GLN A 376 8.51 -4.80 -10.11
C GLN A 376 7.36 -5.49 -9.36
N ASP A 377 6.95 -4.95 -8.21
CA ASP A 377 5.76 -5.45 -7.51
C ASP A 377 4.50 -5.24 -8.36
N CYS A 378 4.14 -6.27 -9.13
CA CYS A 378 2.98 -6.31 -10.01
C CYS A 378 2.95 -5.27 -11.14
N TYR A 379 4.11 -4.89 -11.68
CA TYR A 379 4.22 -4.16 -12.96
C TYR A 379 5.62 -4.36 -13.57
N TRP A 380 5.88 -3.78 -14.75
CA TRP A 380 7.12 -4.02 -15.49
C TRP A 380 7.97 -2.77 -15.68
N LYS A 381 9.28 -2.96 -15.61
CA LYS A 381 10.31 -1.99 -16.02
C LYS A 381 11.01 -2.47 -17.29
N PHE A 382 11.23 -1.54 -18.20
CA PHE A 382 11.78 -1.78 -19.53
C PHE A 382 13.07 -0.98 -19.73
N GLY A 383 14.00 -1.61 -20.42
CA GLY A 383 15.24 -1.00 -20.89
C GLY A 383 16.38 -1.02 -19.88
N LYS A 384 17.58 -0.82 -20.40
CA LYS A 384 18.82 -0.48 -19.68
C LYS A 384 19.70 0.33 -20.62
N THR A 385 20.87 0.76 -20.15
CA THR A 385 21.85 1.45 -21.00
C THR A 385 22.08 0.68 -22.31
N ASN A 386 21.90 1.36 -23.45
CA ASN A 386 22.04 0.87 -24.83
C ASN A 386 21.07 -0.24 -25.26
N ASN A 387 20.07 -0.60 -24.46
CA ASN A 387 19.19 -1.72 -24.74
C ASN A 387 17.76 -1.38 -24.37
N HIS A 388 16.90 -1.28 -25.37
CA HIS A 388 15.54 -0.79 -25.22
C HIS A 388 14.56 -1.86 -25.67
N THR A 389 13.44 -1.97 -24.97
CA THR A 389 12.39 -2.94 -25.29
C THR A 389 11.01 -2.42 -24.89
N GLY A 390 9.99 -3.21 -25.18
CA GLY A 390 8.58 -3.01 -24.86
C GLY A 390 7.84 -4.33 -24.95
N PHE A 391 6.51 -4.27 -24.95
CA PHE A 391 5.68 -5.46 -25.06
C PHE A 391 4.85 -5.46 -26.33
N LYS A 392 4.73 -6.64 -26.91
CA LYS A 392 3.61 -7.00 -27.77
C LYS A 392 2.55 -7.66 -26.88
N LEU A 393 1.34 -7.12 -26.92
CA LEU A 393 0.22 -7.57 -26.09
C LEU A 393 -0.30 -8.96 -26.55
N PRO A 394 -1.06 -9.67 -25.70
CA PRO A 394 -1.78 -10.88 -26.08
C PRO A 394 -2.66 -10.69 -27.32
N VAL A 395 -3.06 -11.79 -27.95
CA VAL A 395 -4.02 -11.74 -29.06
C VAL A 395 -5.38 -11.32 -28.51
N ILE A 396 -5.87 -10.15 -28.93
CA ILE A 396 -7.17 -9.63 -28.53
C ILE A 396 -8.19 -10.01 -29.60
N LYS A 397 -9.15 -10.87 -29.24
CA LYS A 397 -10.18 -11.37 -30.16
C LYS A 397 -11.32 -10.36 -30.31
N TYR A 398 -11.03 -9.24 -30.98
CA TYR A 398 -11.99 -8.16 -31.20
C TYR A 398 -11.95 -7.65 -32.64
N SER A 399 -13.08 -7.11 -33.12
CA SER A 399 -13.18 -6.45 -34.43
C SER A 399 -13.92 -5.14 -34.28
N GLY A 400 -13.34 -4.05 -34.79
CA GLY A 400 -13.96 -2.73 -34.79
C GLY A 400 -13.04 -1.63 -34.29
N ASP A 401 -13.64 -0.47 -34.02
CA ASP A 401 -12.94 0.66 -33.41
C ASP A 401 -12.81 0.45 -31.91
N ALA A 402 -11.75 1.00 -31.31
CA ALA A 402 -11.45 0.86 -29.90
C ALA A 402 -10.60 2.01 -29.39
N VAL A 403 -10.51 2.13 -28.06
CA VAL A 403 -9.56 3.00 -27.38
C VAL A 403 -8.68 2.13 -26.52
N LEU A 404 -7.36 2.30 -26.66
CA LEU A 404 -6.36 1.69 -25.80
C LEU A 404 -5.81 2.75 -24.85
N SER A 405 -5.89 2.51 -23.55
CA SER A 405 -5.23 3.29 -22.51
C SER A 405 -4.25 2.43 -21.73
N PHE A 406 -3.23 3.06 -21.14
CA PHE A 406 -2.24 2.41 -20.29
C PHE A 406 -1.54 3.44 -19.40
N ASP A 407 -1.07 2.99 -18.24
CA ASP A 407 -0.24 3.80 -17.36
C ASP A 407 1.23 3.56 -17.64
N TRP A 408 2.00 4.65 -17.66
CA TRP A 408 3.44 4.56 -17.84
C TRP A 408 4.19 5.64 -17.07
N SER A 409 5.49 5.42 -16.89
CA SER A 409 6.39 6.38 -16.24
C SER A 409 7.81 6.25 -16.81
N PRO A 410 8.52 7.34 -17.11
CA PRO A 410 9.96 7.30 -17.36
C PRO A 410 10.69 6.98 -16.05
N HIS A 411 11.87 6.37 -16.17
CA HIS A 411 12.69 6.11 -14.99
C HIS A 411 13.49 7.34 -14.58
N MET A 412 13.59 7.54 -13.28
CA MET A 412 14.53 8.46 -12.65
C MET A 412 15.86 7.78 -12.31
N THR A 413 16.99 8.44 -12.60
CA THR A 413 18.32 8.00 -12.15
C THR A 413 18.52 8.23 -10.65
N GLY A 414 19.54 7.62 -10.04
CA GLY A 414 19.91 7.91 -8.64
C GLY A 414 20.30 9.38 -8.37
N SER A 415 20.57 10.18 -9.40
CA SER A 415 20.82 11.63 -9.29
C SER A 415 19.54 12.49 -9.45
N GLY A 416 18.38 11.85 -9.57
CA GLY A 416 17.07 12.47 -9.77
C GLY A 416 16.76 12.83 -11.22
N ASN A 417 17.66 12.60 -12.18
CA ASN A 417 17.41 12.97 -13.58
C ASN A 417 16.43 11.99 -14.23
N ILE A 418 15.50 12.51 -15.02
CA ILE A 418 14.51 11.69 -15.75
C ILE A 418 15.13 11.21 -17.06
N ASP A 419 15.01 9.92 -17.34
CA ASP A 419 15.40 9.32 -18.62
C ASP A 419 14.55 9.94 -19.75
N LYS A 420 15.21 10.33 -20.85
CA LYS A 420 14.54 10.97 -21.99
C LYS A 420 13.88 9.91 -22.87
N VAL A 421 12.69 9.49 -22.48
CA VAL A 421 11.90 8.47 -23.20
C VAL A 421 10.53 9.02 -23.55
N ASN A 422 10.11 8.75 -24.78
CA ASN A 422 8.73 8.86 -25.22
C ASN A 422 8.22 7.45 -25.52
N VAL A 423 6.92 7.22 -25.33
CA VAL A 423 6.29 5.93 -25.60
C VAL A 423 5.37 6.07 -26.81
N VAL A 424 5.26 5.01 -27.61
CA VAL A 424 4.33 4.92 -28.75
C VAL A 424 3.53 3.63 -28.69
N VAL A 425 2.35 3.65 -29.31
CA VAL A 425 1.56 2.47 -29.62
C VAL A 425 1.71 2.16 -31.10
N GLU A 426 2.07 0.92 -31.43
CA GLU A 426 2.20 0.43 -32.80
C GLU A 426 1.20 -0.72 -33.05
N ILE A 427 0.49 -0.63 -34.18
CA ILE A 427 -0.41 -1.67 -34.68
C ILE A 427 0.27 -2.40 -35.84
N VAL A 428 0.55 -3.68 -35.63
CA VAL A 428 0.98 -4.60 -36.66
C VAL A 428 -0.25 -5.32 -37.21
N GLY A 429 -0.73 -4.87 -38.37
CA GLY A 429 -1.92 -5.43 -39.00
C GLY A 429 -2.73 -4.40 -39.79
N SER A 430 -4.04 -4.64 -39.90
CA SER A 430 -4.97 -3.79 -40.64
C SER A 430 -5.37 -2.51 -39.89
N GLY A 431 -5.54 -2.59 -38.57
CA GLY A 431 -5.95 -1.46 -37.75
C GLY A 431 -4.98 -0.29 -37.82
N LYS A 432 -5.50 0.91 -37.56
CA LYS A 432 -4.73 2.16 -37.55
C LYS A 432 -5.01 2.95 -36.29
N VAL A 433 -4.00 3.62 -35.77
CA VAL A 433 -4.16 4.61 -34.71
C VAL A 433 -4.49 5.98 -35.30
N VAL A 434 -5.31 6.75 -34.58
CA VAL A 434 -5.57 8.15 -34.89
C VAL A 434 -4.41 8.99 -34.35
N THR A 435 -3.83 9.83 -35.22
CA THR A 435 -2.76 10.78 -34.89
C THR A 435 -3.14 12.19 -35.34
N SER A 436 -2.35 13.18 -34.91
CA SER A 436 -2.44 14.56 -35.35
C SER A 436 -2.32 14.74 -36.88
N SER A 437 -1.72 13.77 -37.58
CA SER A 437 -1.55 13.77 -39.04
C SER A 437 -2.51 12.84 -39.79
N GLY A 438 -3.42 12.16 -39.07
CA GLY A 438 -4.41 11.23 -39.64
C GLY A 438 -4.24 9.81 -39.13
N LEU A 439 -4.59 8.82 -39.95
CA LEU A 439 -4.50 7.40 -39.57
C LEU A 439 -3.09 6.85 -39.85
N ALA A 440 -2.46 6.25 -38.86
CA ALA A 440 -1.13 5.68 -38.97
C ALA A 440 -1.04 4.28 -38.32
N SER A 441 0.07 3.57 -38.54
CA SER A 441 0.36 2.32 -37.81
C SER A 441 1.09 2.56 -36.49
N VAL A 442 1.60 3.76 -36.25
CA VAL A 442 2.30 4.16 -35.03
C VAL A 442 1.68 5.46 -34.54
N SER A 443 1.44 5.58 -33.23
CA SER A 443 0.83 6.77 -32.64
C SER A 443 1.78 7.96 -32.71
N ASP A 444 1.25 9.16 -32.45
CA ASP A 444 2.11 10.25 -32.00
C ASP A 444 2.83 9.83 -30.69
N PRO A 445 4.06 10.29 -30.46
CA PRO A 445 4.79 9.98 -29.23
C PRO A 445 4.10 10.58 -28.02
N PHE A 446 3.87 9.75 -27.01
CA PHE A 446 3.50 10.19 -25.68
C PHE A 446 4.75 10.74 -25.00
N GLU A 447 4.80 12.06 -24.85
CA GLU A 447 5.94 12.75 -24.26
C GLU A 447 5.98 12.61 -22.74
N ASN A 448 7.21 12.52 -22.21
CA ASN A 448 7.43 12.64 -20.77
C ASN A 448 7.54 14.12 -20.37
N ASP A 449 6.86 14.48 -19.28
CA ASP A 449 6.80 15.82 -18.69
C ASP A 449 7.18 15.80 -17.20
N TRP A 450 7.67 14.66 -16.69
CA TRP A 450 8.15 14.53 -15.33
C TRP A 450 9.40 15.38 -15.08
N VAL A 451 9.43 16.03 -13.92
CA VAL A 451 10.57 16.85 -13.51
C VAL A 451 11.56 16.07 -12.66
N LYS A 452 12.77 16.62 -12.55
CA LYS A 452 13.84 16.02 -11.74
C LYS A 452 13.35 15.68 -10.33
N GLY A 453 13.57 14.44 -9.90
CA GLY A 453 13.19 13.98 -8.56
C GLY A 453 11.79 13.36 -8.47
N GLN A 454 11.06 13.22 -9.59
CA GLN A 454 9.68 12.72 -9.58
C GLN A 454 9.49 11.56 -10.56
N MET A 455 8.99 10.46 -10.02
CA MET A 455 8.34 9.38 -10.73
C MET A 455 6.88 9.30 -10.27
N GLY A 456 6.00 8.93 -11.19
CA GLY A 456 4.57 8.79 -10.97
C GLY A 456 3.90 8.18 -12.20
N TRP A 457 2.70 7.66 -12.04
CA TRP A 457 1.93 7.10 -13.14
C TRP A 457 1.29 8.20 -13.98
N LYS A 458 1.42 8.07 -15.30
CA LYS A 458 0.73 8.89 -16.29
C LYS A 458 -0.09 7.98 -17.19
N THR A 459 -1.39 8.23 -17.26
CA THR A 459 -2.27 7.54 -18.21
C THR A 459 -2.13 8.17 -19.60
N SER A 460 -1.85 7.34 -20.59
CA SER A 460 -1.88 7.69 -22.01
C SER A 460 -2.94 6.88 -22.72
N GLN A 461 -3.47 7.41 -23.82
CA GLN A 461 -4.48 6.71 -24.62
C GLN A 461 -4.37 7.02 -26.11
N VAL A 462 -4.84 6.08 -26.93
CA VAL A 462 -4.92 6.22 -28.39
C VAL A 462 -6.21 5.59 -28.91
N GLU A 463 -6.81 6.23 -29.91
CA GLU A 463 -7.92 5.67 -30.66
C GLU A 463 -7.38 4.75 -31.77
N ILE A 464 -7.98 3.57 -31.89
CA ILE A 464 -7.68 2.55 -32.89
C ILE A 464 -8.92 2.41 -33.79
N LYS A 465 -8.72 2.57 -35.10
CA LYS A 465 -9.71 2.39 -36.15
C LYS A 465 -9.52 1.06 -36.86
N GLY A 466 -10.62 0.32 -37.01
CA GLY A 466 -10.66 -0.92 -37.80
C GLY A 466 -9.75 -2.04 -37.30
N TYR A 467 -9.64 -2.22 -35.97
CA TYR A 467 -8.90 -3.34 -35.38
C TYR A 467 -9.49 -4.68 -35.81
N SER A 468 -8.64 -5.67 -36.04
CA SER A 468 -8.99 -7.05 -36.43
C SER A 468 -8.40 -8.06 -35.44
N PRO A 469 -8.99 -9.26 -35.25
CA PRO A 469 -8.46 -10.30 -34.37
C PRO A 469 -7.08 -10.84 -34.79
N THR A 470 -6.62 -10.49 -36.00
CA THR A 470 -5.27 -10.81 -36.51
C THR A 470 -4.24 -9.74 -36.20
N ASP A 471 -4.67 -8.56 -35.74
CA ASP A 471 -3.79 -7.43 -35.45
C ASP A 471 -3.06 -7.64 -34.13
N ARG A 472 -1.87 -7.06 -34.00
CA ARG A 472 -1.11 -7.04 -32.74
C ARG A 472 -0.79 -5.62 -32.32
N ILE A 473 -0.93 -5.36 -31.03
CA ILE A 473 -0.60 -4.10 -30.40
C ILE A 473 0.78 -4.22 -29.76
N ILE A 474 1.65 -3.23 -30.00
CA ILE A 474 2.96 -3.09 -29.37
C ILE A 474 3.01 -1.76 -28.62
N ILE A 475 3.38 -1.78 -27.34
CA ILE A 475 3.68 -0.59 -26.54
C ILE A 475 5.19 -0.57 -26.32
N ARG A 476 5.86 0.48 -26.78
CA ARG A 476 7.34 0.54 -26.82
C ARG A 476 7.85 1.98 -26.76
N PRO A 477 9.14 2.20 -26.45
CA PRO A 477 9.74 3.51 -26.66
C PRO A 477 9.69 3.88 -28.14
N GLU A 478 9.64 5.18 -28.42
CA GLU A 478 9.65 5.73 -29.78
C GLU A 478 10.81 5.17 -30.62
N TYR A 479 11.98 5.01 -29.99
CA TYR A 479 13.18 4.43 -30.58
C TYR A 479 13.62 3.15 -29.85
N LEU A 480 13.89 2.09 -30.61
CA LEU A 480 14.46 0.84 -30.09
C LEU A 480 15.99 0.82 -30.10
N GLU A 481 16.60 1.83 -30.71
CA GLU A 481 18.05 2.07 -30.72
C GLU A 481 18.36 3.40 -30.02
N ASN A 482 19.63 3.63 -29.70
CA ASN A 482 20.05 4.92 -29.14
C ASN A 482 19.75 6.05 -30.13
N HIS A 483 19.13 7.12 -29.64
CA HIS A 483 18.73 8.26 -30.45
C HIS A 483 19.22 9.56 -29.79
N ASP A 484 19.67 10.55 -30.58
CA ASP A 484 20.13 11.87 -30.08
C ASP A 484 21.11 11.83 -28.89
N LYS A 485 22.03 10.86 -28.90
CA LYS A 485 23.01 10.60 -27.83
C LYS A 485 22.37 10.18 -26.49
N VAL A 486 21.07 9.90 -26.47
CA VAL A 486 20.37 9.28 -25.35
C VAL A 486 20.61 7.78 -25.41
N THR A 487 21.26 7.26 -24.37
CA THR A 487 21.58 5.84 -24.23
C THR A 487 20.73 5.13 -23.18
N GLN A 488 19.93 5.90 -22.42
CA GLN A 488 19.06 5.40 -21.35
C GLN A 488 17.64 5.91 -21.60
N MET A 489 16.75 4.98 -21.96
CA MET A 489 15.33 5.25 -22.21
C MET A 489 14.49 4.27 -21.38
N ARG A 490 14.79 4.18 -20.08
CA ARG A 490 14.12 3.22 -19.18
C ARG A 490 12.75 3.76 -18.80
N TRP A 491 11.75 2.88 -18.74
CA TRP A 491 10.37 3.24 -18.47
C TRP A 491 9.61 2.09 -17.79
N TYR A 492 8.40 2.37 -17.33
CA TYR A 492 7.50 1.44 -16.63
C TYR A 492 6.14 1.40 -17.33
N LEU A 493 5.44 0.27 -17.26
CA LEU A 493 4.11 0.05 -17.85
C LEU A 493 3.22 -0.68 -16.85
N ASP A 494 1.98 -0.22 -16.72
CA ASP A 494 0.92 -0.87 -15.95
C ASP A 494 -0.48 -0.53 -16.53
N ASN A 495 -1.54 -1.11 -15.95
CA ASN A 495 -2.95 -0.77 -16.16
C ASN A 495 -3.38 -0.62 -17.63
N ILE A 496 -3.16 -1.67 -18.43
CA ILE A 496 -3.53 -1.65 -19.84
C ILE A 496 -5.01 -1.94 -19.98
N VAL A 497 -5.74 -1.09 -20.71
CA VAL A 497 -7.18 -1.24 -20.95
C VAL A 497 -7.50 -0.95 -22.41
N MET A 498 -8.28 -1.81 -23.03
CA MET A 498 -8.87 -1.59 -24.35
C MET A 498 -10.39 -1.63 -24.22
N SER A 499 -11.09 -0.65 -24.78
CA SER A 499 -12.55 -0.53 -24.66
C SER A 499 -13.23 -0.04 -25.94
N THR A 500 -14.53 -0.31 -26.07
CA THR A 500 -15.41 0.27 -27.09
C THR A 500 -15.91 1.61 -26.57
N GLY A 501 -15.38 2.71 -27.09
CA GLY A 501 -15.77 4.07 -26.75
C GLY A 501 -15.01 5.06 -27.62
N ASP A 502 -15.44 6.32 -27.66
CA ASP A 502 -14.57 7.42 -28.06
C ASP A 502 -13.55 7.66 -26.95
N VAL A 503 -12.35 8.17 -27.25
CA VAL A 503 -11.42 8.51 -26.15
C VAL A 503 -12.16 9.48 -25.22
N GLN A 504 -12.31 9.14 -23.95
CA GLN A 504 -12.62 10.15 -22.94
C GLN A 504 -11.46 11.13 -23.02
N GLU A 505 -11.64 12.29 -23.66
CA GLU A 505 -10.57 13.27 -23.79
C GLU A 505 -9.98 13.49 -22.39
N THR A 506 -8.79 12.93 -22.14
CA THR A 506 -8.03 13.27 -20.95
C THR A 506 -7.71 14.73 -21.14
N GLU A 507 -8.50 15.62 -20.52
CA GLU A 507 -8.22 17.05 -20.49
C GLU A 507 -6.74 17.18 -20.16
N LYS A 508 -5.94 17.77 -21.06
CA LYS A 508 -4.51 17.96 -20.80
C LYS A 508 -4.40 18.94 -19.63
N VAL A 509 -4.18 18.40 -18.44
CA VAL A 509 -4.09 19.18 -17.20
C VAL A 509 -2.72 19.83 -17.13
N PHE A 510 -2.68 21.16 -17.15
CA PHE A 510 -1.46 21.93 -16.97
C PHE A 510 -1.13 22.20 -15.51
N PHE A 511 -2.17 22.29 -14.67
CA PHE A 511 -2.04 22.54 -13.25
C PHE A 511 -3.30 22.06 -12.52
N GLU A 512 -3.14 21.42 -11.37
CA GLU A 512 -4.25 21.03 -10.49
C GLU A 512 -3.77 21.04 -9.04
N ASP A 513 -4.60 21.59 -8.15
CA ASP A 513 -4.35 21.61 -6.71
C ASP A 513 -5.67 21.76 -5.96
N ASP A 514 -5.96 20.77 -5.11
CA ASP A 514 -7.09 20.71 -4.18
C ASP A 514 -6.69 21.10 -2.75
N PHE A 515 -5.46 21.61 -2.58
CA PHE A 515 -4.87 21.98 -1.31
C PHE A 515 -4.80 20.85 -0.26
N SER A 516 -4.99 19.58 -0.65
CA SER A 516 -4.92 18.40 0.23
C SER A 516 -3.59 18.27 0.95
N TRP A 517 -2.51 18.81 0.36
CA TRP A 517 -1.18 18.89 0.97
C TRP A 517 -1.15 19.68 2.29
N MET A 518 -2.17 20.52 2.57
CA MET A 518 -2.30 21.23 3.83
C MET A 518 -2.71 20.30 4.99
N THR A 519 -3.36 19.17 4.71
CA THR A 519 -3.91 18.24 5.71
C THR A 519 -2.91 17.82 6.79
N PRO A 520 -1.73 17.24 6.46
CA PRO A 520 -0.76 16.86 7.49
C PRO A 520 -0.23 18.06 8.30
N LEU A 521 -0.14 19.25 7.70
CA LEU A 521 0.29 20.46 8.40
C LEU A 521 -0.80 21.00 9.35
N ILE A 522 -2.07 20.86 8.97
CA ILE A 522 -3.25 21.20 9.80
C ILE A 522 -3.36 20.22 10.97
N GLU A 523 -3.18 18.92 10.74
CA GLU A 523 -3.15 17.91 11.80
C GLU A 523 -2.07 18.22 12.83
N GLU A 524 -0.86 18.56 12.39
CA GLU A 524 0.23 18.94 13.27
C GLU A 524 -0.08 20.21 14.08
N TYR A 525 -0.66 21.23 13.43
CA TYR A 525 -1.14 22.43 14.13
C TYR A 525 -2.18 22.09 15.19
N ASN A 526 -3.16 21.26 14.85
CA ASN A 526 -4.29 20.90 15.71
C ASN A 526 -3.88 20.12 16.96
N LYS A 527 -2.75 19.41 16.96
CA LYS A 527 -2.23 18.70 18.15
C LYS A 527 -1.94 19.63 19.33
N THR A 528 -1.60 20.89 19.06
CA THR A 528 -1.18 21.86 20.09
C THR A 528 -2.08 23.09 20.19
N ALA A 529 -2.99 23.27 19.24
CA ALA A 529 -3.88 24.44 19.19
C ALA A 529 -5.02 24.34 20.22
N SER A 530 -5.33 25.47 20.87
CA SER A 530 -6.48 25.58 21.78
C SER A 530 -7.85 25.43 21.09
N LYS A 531 -7.89 25.66 19.77
CA LYS A 531 -9.03 25.42 18.90
C LYS A 531 -8.50 24.85 17.58
N PRO A 532 -9.04 23.71 17.10
CA PRO A 532 -8.62 23.14 15.83
C PRO A 532 -9.09 24.02 14.67
N ILE A 533 -8.32 24.05 13.58
CA ILE A 533 -8.72 24.70 12.33
C ILE A 533 -10.05 24.10 11.86
N GLY A 534 -11.01 24.99 11.55
CA GLY A 534 -12.35 24.61 11.15
C GLY A 534 -12.55 24.53 9.63
N LYS A 535 -13.79 24.22 9.26
CA LYS A 535 -14.25 24.06 7.87
C LYS A 535 -15.48 24.96 7.63
N SER A 536 -15.26 26.27 7.53
CA SER A 536 -16.32 27.28 7.42
C SER A 536 -17.39 26.94 6.37
N VAL A 537 -17.01 26.57 5.15
CA VAL A 537 -17.94 26.40 4.04
C VAL A 537 -18.74 25.09 4.18
N GLU A 538 -18.06 24.00 4.50
CA GLU A 538 -18.59 22.64 4.62
C GLU A 538 -19.57 22.52 5.78
N THR A 539 -19.25 23.16 6.91
CA THR A 539 -20.11 23.15 8.10
C THR A 539 -21.10 24.32 8.12
N ASN A 540 -21.04 25.21 7.12
CA ASN A 540 -21.80 26.47 7.09
C ASN A 540 -21.62 27.32 8.38
N ASP A 541 -20.46 27.22 9.02
CA ASP A 541 -20.12 27.91 10.27
C ASP A 541 -19.22 29.13 10.00
N PRO A 542 -19.76 30.36 10.00
CA PRO A 542 -18.94 31.56 9.80
C PRO A 542 -18.01 31.86 10.99
N GLY A 543 -18.23 31.19 12.13
CA GLY A 543 -17.40 31.25 13.33
C GLY A 543 -16.32 30.18 13.41
N ALA A 544 -16.22 29.28 12.42
CA ALA A 544 -15.19 28.26 12.37
C ALA A 544 -13.79 28.88 12.51
N GLU A 545 -12.92 28.22 13.29
CA GLU A 545 -11.59 28.73 13.60
C GLU A 545 -10.75 28.85 12.32
N ALA A 546 -10.18 30.03 12.11
CA ALA A 546 -9.39 30.39 10.95
C ALA A 546 -8.15 31.14 11.42
N PRO A 547 -7.08 30.44 11.83
CA PRO A 547 -5.88 31.09 12.36
C PRO A 547 -5.20 31.91 11.25
N ASN A 548 -4.49 32.97 11.63
CA ASN A 548 -3.76 33.75 10.64
C ASN A 548 -2.55 32.97 10.09
N GLY A 549 -2.46 32.81 8.77
CA GLY A 549 -1.35 32.10 8.12
C GLY A 549 0.01 32.73 8.44
N TYR A 550 0.08 34.06 8.53
CA TYR A 550 1.30 34.82 8.83
C TYR A 550 1.59 35.00 10.33
N GLY A 551 0.85 34.29 11.18
CA GLY A 551 0.93 34.43 12.63
C GLY A 551 0.92 33.09 13.34
N ALA A 552 -0.25 32.47 13.45
CA ALA A 552 -0.41 31.21 14.18
C ALA A 552 -0.14 29.98 13.30
N ALA A 553 -0.43 30.05 11.99
CA ALA A 553 -0.33 28.93 11.06
C ALA A 553 0.84 29.07 10.06
N VAL A 554 2.03 29.40 10.59
CA VAL A 554 3.21 29.76 9.76
C VAL A 554 3.70 28.60 8.90
N SER A 555 3.66 27.35 9.40
CA SER A 555 4.07 26.17 8.61
C SER A 555 3.22 26.02 7.34
N ILE A 556 1.92 26.29 7.45
CA ILE A 556 0.96 26.13 6.35
C ILE A 556 1.19 27.21 5.28
N ILE A 557 1.39 28.48 5.68
CA ILE A 557 1.69 29.55 4.70
C ILE A 557 3.08 29.36 4.07
N THR A 558 4.05 28.77 4.79
CA THR A 558 5.35 28.40 4.20
C THR A 558 5.16 27.36 3.09
N GLY A 559 4.36 26.31 3.33
CA GLY A 559 4.04 25.30 2.32
C GLY A 559 3.40 25.90 1.06
N PHE A 560 2.54 26.91 1.22
CA PHE A 560 1.95 27.65 0.09
C PHE A 560 3.02 28.28 -0.82
N TYR A 561 4.04 28.92 -0.23
CA TYR A 561 5.15 29.49 -0.99
C TYR A 561 6.08 28.42 -1.59
N GLU A 562 6.33 27.33 -0.87
CA GLU A 562 7.14 26.19 -1.36
C GLU A 562 6.49 25.51 -2.57
N LYS A 563 5.15 25.50 -2.64
CA LYS A 563 4.38 25.04 -3.80
C LYS A 563 4.42 26.01 -4.98
N GLY A 564 5.01 27.20 -4.81
CA GLY A 564 5.22 28.18 -5.87
C GLY A 564 4.08 29.20 -6.06
N TYR A 565 3.09 29.20 -5.16
CA TYR A 565 2.06 30.23 -5.16
C TYR A 565 2.59 31.58 -4.68
N VAL A 566 1.89 32.66 -5.03
CA VAL A 566 2.19 34.01 -4.54
C VAL A 566 0.93 34.67 -3.99
N ASP A 567 0.99 35.14 -2.75
CA ASP A 567 0.05 36.12 -2.20
C ASP A 567 0.43 37.49 -2.76
N ILE A 568 -0.51 38.21 -3.38
CA ILE A 568 -0.23 39.55 -3.95
C ILE A 568 -0.13 40.66 -2.89
N HIS A 569 -0.66 40.45 -1.68
CA HIS A 569 -0.64 41.39 -0.56
C HIS A 569 -0.33 40.72 0.79
N PRO A 570 0.81 40.03 0.93
CA PRO A 570 1.16 39.33 2.16
C PRO A 570 1.41 40.28 3.34
N GLU A 571 1.77 41.54 3.07
CA GLU A 571 1.94 42.59 4.06
C GLU A 571 0.63 42.92 4.80
N TRP A 572 -0.52 42.55 4.21
CA TRP A 572 -1.81 42.72 4.87
C TRP A 572 -2.18 41.57 5.79
N LYS A 573 -1.54 40.40 5.63
CA LYS A 573 -1.74 39.21 6.46
C LYS A 573 -3.20 38.78 6.52
N VAL A 574 -3.83 38.62 5.36
CA VAL A 574 -5.27 38.32 5.24
C VAL A 574 -5.55 36.98 4.57
N MET A 575 -4.63 36.02 4.70
CA MET A 575 -4.84 34.61 4.34
C MET A 575 -4.92 33.75 5.61
N TYR A 576 -5.90 32.86 5.63
CA TYR A 576 -6.23 32.01 6.77
C TYR A 576 -6.51 30.59 6.24
N PRO A 577 -5.76 29.56 6.65
CA PRO A 577 -6.07 28.20 6.27
C PRO A 577 -7.37 27.73 6.91
N GLN A 578 -8.10 26.94 6.16
CA GLN A 578 -9.19 26.07 6.59
C GLN A 578 -8.82 24.64 6.19
N ASP A 579 -9.66 23.67 6.53
CA ASP A 579 -9.44 22.26 6.21
C ASP A 579 -9.28 22.01 4.70
N ALA A 580 -8.03 21.99 4.23
CA ALA A 580 -7.66 21.87 2.83
C ALA A 580 -8.24 22.94 1.89
N TYR A 581 -8.39 24.19 2.35
CA TYR A 581 -8.66 25.34 1.47
C TYR A 581 -8.30 26.68 2.12
N TRP A 582 -8.38 27.78 1.36
CA TRP A 582 -8.02 29.11 1.85
C TRP A 582 -9.23 30.00 2.08
N LYS A 583 -9.26 30.66 3.25
CA LYS A 583 -10.07 31.85 3.50
C LYS A 583 -9.21 33.09 3.31
N MET A 584 -9.72 34.05 2.56
CA MET A 584 -8.99 35.23 2.13
C MET A 584 -9.75 36.52 2.41
N GLY A 585 -9.03 37.58 2.76
CA GLY A 585 -9.57 38.91 3.03
C GLY A 585 -10.15 39.08 4.44
N LYS A 586 -10.45 40.33 4.80
CA LYS A 586 -11.23 40.70 6.00
C LYS A 586 -11.96 42.02 5.78
N THR A 587 -12.67 42.51 6.79
CA THR A 587 -13.31 43.83 6.75
C THR A 587 -12.27 44.93 6.51
N CYS A 588 -12.56 45.85 5.59
CA CYS A 588 -11.69 46.98 5.28
C CYS A 588 -11.71 48.02 6.42
N ASP A 589 -10.56 48.25 7.03
CA ASP A 589 -10.40 49.19 8.13
C ASP A 589 -9.84 50.53 7.57
N LYS A 590 -10.65 51.60 7.43
CA LYS A 590 -10.10 52.94 7.02
C LYS A 590 -9.21 53.54 8.12
N LYS A 591 -7.96 53.10 8.22
CA LYS A 591 -6.84 53.91 8.68
C LYS A 591 -6.06 54.32 7.43
N VAL A 592 -6.60 55.31 6.72
CA VAL A 592 -6.09 55.79 5.42
C VAL A 592 -5.11 56.95 5.61
N ASP A 593 -5.03 57.49 6.80
CA ASP A 593 -3.96 58.35 7.28
C ASP A 593 -2.79 57.48 7.76
N GLU A 594 -2.12 56.85 6.79
CA GLU A 594 -0.65 56.86 6.60
C GLU A 594 -0.17 55.71 5.70
N ASN A 595 -0.86 54.55 5.60
CA ASN A 595 -0.33 53.36 4.89
C ASN A 595 -1.28 52.57 3.93
N GLY A 596 -2.53 52.98 3.67
CA GLY A 596 -3.32 52.44 2.53
C GLY A 596 -3.66 50.92 2.52
N LYS A 597 -3.94 50.30 3.68
CA LYS A 597 -4.24 48.86 3.80
C LYS A 597 -5.72 48.52 3.53
N TYR A 598 -5.99 47.74 2.49
CA TYR A 598 -7.37 47.41 2.05
C TYR A 598 -7.90 46.06 2.51
N ASN A 599 -7.05 45.23 3.13
CA ASN A 599 -7.45 43.93 3.69
C ASN A 599 -8.04 42.94 2.68
N VAL A 600 -7.58 43.01 1.43
CA VAL A 600 -8.01 42.14 0.33
C VAL A 600 -6.79 41.54 -0.35
N THR A 601 -6.84 40.30 -0.79
CA THR A 601 -5.73 39.72 -1.53
C THR A 601 -6.21 38.67 -2.52
N GLY A 602 -5.30 38.18 -3.35
CA GLY A 602 -5.47 37.14 -4.36
C GLY A 602 -4.24 36.25 -4.44
N ILE A 603 -4.36 35.16 -5.20
CA ILE A 603 -3.29 34.19 -5.38
C ILE A 603 -2.83 34.14 -6.83
N VAL A 604 -1.52 34.16 -7.04
CA VAL A 604 -0.93 33.79 -8.33
C VAL A 604 -0.61 32.30 -8.29
N LEU A 605 -1.07 31.56 -9.29
CA LEU A 605 -0.80 30.13 -9.42
C LEU A 605 0.69 29.86 -9.70
N PRO A 606 1.24 28.71 -9.31
CA PRO A 606 2.62 28.32 -9.63
C PRO A 606 2.95 28.46 -11.12
N ASP A 607 4.23 28.64 -11.44
CA ASP A 607 4.65 28.79 -12.84
C ASP A 607 4.62 27.44 -13.59
N PHE A 608 3.49 27.18 -14.25
CA PHE A 608 3.29 26.07 -15.18
C PHE A 608 3.28 26.51 -16.65
N LEU A 609 3.04 27.80 -16.94
CA LEU A 609 2.95 28.31 -18.32
C LEU A 609 4.32 28.37 -19.01
N SER A 610 5.40 28.68 -18.26
CA SER A 610 6.77 28.64 -18.81
C SER A 610 7.20 27.24 -19.28
N LYS A 611 6.50 26.19 -18.82
CA LYS A 611 6.77 24.79 -19.16
C LYS A 611 5.90 24.27 -20.29
N THR A 612 4.66 24.77 -20.40
CA THR A 612 3.63 24.20 -21.29
C THR A 612 3.50 24.95 -22.61
N LYS A 613 3.91 26.22 -22.68
CA LYS A 613 3.75 27.11 -23.85
C LYS A 613 2.30 27.18 -24.36
N ALA A 614 1.32 26.91 -23.49
CA ALA A 614 -0.08 26.93 -23.84
C ALA A 614 -0.49 28.38 -24.17
N SER A 615 -1.01 28.61 -25.37
CA SER A 615 -1.53 29.91 -25.80
C SER A 615 -3.01 30.12 -25.45
N LYS A 616 -3.67 29.05 -24.99
CA LYS A 616 -5.09 29.01 -24.63
C LYS A 616 -5.34 27.96 -23.54
N VAL A 617 -5.95 28.37 -22.44
CA VAL A 617 -6.20 27.50 -21.26
C VAL A 617 -7.60 27.72 -20.70
N LYS A 618 -8.18 26.67 -20.11
CA LYS A 618 -9.40 26.75 -19.29
C LYS A 618 -8.99 26.70 -17.83
N VAL A 619 -9.42 27.68 -17.05
CA VAL A 619 -9.21 27.74 -15.60
C VAL A 619 -10.54 27.45 -14.93
N THR A 620 -10.57 26.48 -14.02
CA THR A 620 -11.69 26.17 -13.14
C THR A 620 -11.25 26.20 -11.69
N PHE A 621 -12.10 26.70 -10.81
CA PHE A 621 -11.84 26.68 -9.36
C PHE A 621 -13.14 26.78 -8.58
N ASN A 622 -13.16 26.24 -7.37
CA ASN A 622 -14.24 26.43 -6.43
C ASN A 622 -14.01 27.70 -5.61
N TRP A 623 -15.07 28.46 -5.38
CA TRP A 623 -15.03 29.65 -4.53
C TRP A 623 -16.35 29.83 -3.78
N ALA A 624 -16.29 30.54 -2.65
CA ALA A 624 -17.48 30.87 -1.85
C ALA A 624 -17.33 32.25 -1.21
N CYS A 625 -18.45 32.87 -0.86
CA CYS A 625 -18.47 34.13 -0.12
C CYS A 625 -18.75 33.88 1.35
N HIS A 626 -18.08 34.64 2.23
CA HIS A 626 -18.36 34.52 3.65
C HIS A 626 -19.77 34.99 4.00
N ARG A 627 -20.44 34.24 4.88
CA ARG A 627 -21.74 34.61 5.45
C ARG A 627 -21.55 35.37 6.75
N ARG A 628 -22.35 36.41 6.95
CA ARG A 628 -22.43 37.18 8.19
C ARG A 628 -23.73 36.89 8.92
N VAL A 629 -23.66 36.92 10.25
CA VAL A 629 -24.81 36.97 11.13
C VAL A 629 -24.76 38.30 11.87
N LEU A 630 -25.68 39.21 11.57
CA LEU A 630 -25.83 40.50 12.23
C LEU A 630 -26.81 40.34 13.40
N ASN A 631 -26.55 41.02 14.52
CA ASN A 631 -27.37 40.95 15.74
C ASN A 631 -27.59 39.53 16.27
N SER A 632 -26.56 38.68 16.20
CA SER A 632 -26.70 37.27 16.59
C SER A 632 -27.31 37.10 17.98
N GLY A 633 -28.35 36.26 18.07
CA GLY A 633 -29.05 35.98 19.32
C GLY A 633 -30.03 37.07 19.79
N LYS A 634 -30.39 38.02 18.92
CA LYS A 634 -31.40 39.07 19.17
C LYS A 634 -32.62 38.91 18.25
N GLU A 635 -33.75 39.53 18.60
CA GLU A 635 -35.01 39.47 17.80
C GLU A 635 -34.86 40.00 16.35
N ASN A 636 -33.83 40.80 16.07
CA ASN A 636 -33.55 41.37 14.76
C ASN A 636 -32.28 40.78 14.09
N GLU A 637 -32.02 39.50 14.31
CA GLU A 637 -30.94 38.76 13.63
C GLU A 637 -31.17 38.74 12.12
N THR A 638 -30.16 39.17 11.34
CA THR A 638 -30.18 39.09 9.87
C THR A 638 -28.93 38.37 9.36
N LYS A 639 -29.08 37.67 8.23
CA LYS A 639 -27.99 36.97 7.56
C LYS A 639 -27.71 37.63 6.22
N GLU A 640 -26.44 37.84 5.92
CA GLU A 640 -26.00 38.50 4.69
C GLU A 640 -24.76 37.81 4.14
N THR A 641 -24.65 37.73 2.82
CA THR A 641 -23.45 37.25 2.12
C THR A 641 -22.53 38.43 1.80
N ASP A 642 -21.23 38.29 2.06
CA ASP A 642 -20.22 39.28 1.67
C ASP A 642 -20.24 39.43 0.13
N PRO A 643 -20.39 40.65 -0.44
CA PRO A 643 -20.62 40.86 -1.87
C PRO A 643 -19.33 40.82 -2.70
N VAL A 644 -18.55 39.74 -2.57
CA VAL A 644 -17.29 39.58 -3.30
C VAL A 644 -17.59 39.09 -4.71
N LYS A 645 -16.96 39.73 -5.70
CA LYS A 645 -16.85 39.24 -7.07
C LYS A 645 -15.41 38.86 -7.35
N VAL A 646 -15.18 37.75 -8.04
CA VAL A 646 -13.83 37.24 -8.34
C VAL A 646 -13.53 37.40 -9.83
N VAL A 647 -12.29 37.75 -10.17
CA VAL A 647 -11.77 37.81 -11.53
C VAL A 647 -10.53 36.92 -11.66
N VAL A 648 -10.28 36.47 -12.88
CA VAL A 648 -9.03 35.80 -13.26
C VAL A 648 -8.27 36.71 -14.22
N GLU A 649 -6.99 36.93 -13.94
CA GLU A 649 -6.13 37.78 -14.74
C GLU A 649 -4.94 37.00 -15.29
N VAL A 650 -4.56 37.34 -16.52
CA VAL A 650 -3.24 37.04 -17.05
C VAL A 650 -2.34 38.21 -16.67
N ILE A 651 -1.23 37.93 -15.98
CA ILE A 651 -0.28 38.92 -15.52
C ILE A 651 1.14 38.58 -15.99
N LYS A 652 2.02 39.59 -16.02
CA LYS A 652 3.46 39.42 -16.32
C LYS A 652 4.33 40.28 -15.42
N ASN A 653 5.65 40.12 -15.53
CA ASN A 653 6.65 40.90 -14.77
C ASN A 653 6.48 40.81 -13.24
N LEU A 654 6.08 39.63 -12.73
CA LEU A 654 5.88 39.40 -11.29
C LEU A 654 7.20 39.52 -10.50
N SER A 655 7.26 40.43 -9.53
CA SER A 655 8.54 40.86 -8.93
C SER A 655 8.96 40.21 -7.61
N TYR A 656 8.06 39.58 -6.84
CA TYR A 656 8.35 39.05 -5.50
C TYR A 656 7.60 37.75 -5.22
N VAL A 657 8.30 36.72 -4.71
CA VAL A 657 7.72 35.37 -4.50
C VAL A 657 7.78 34.91 -3.03
N THR A 658 8.70 35.43 -2.20
CA THR A 658 8.94 34.87 -0.85
C THR A 658 9.06 35.89 0.30
N ASP A 659 9.05 37.20 0.02
CA ASP A 659 9.11 38.25 1.06
C ASP A 659 7.69 38.64 1.51
N ALA A 660 7.22 38.05 2.60
CA ALA A 660 5.88 38.30 3.16
C ALA A 660 5.66 39.72 3.72
N SER A 661 6.67 40.60 3.64
CA SER A 661 6.57 41.97 4.15
C SER A 661 6.19 43.01 3.08
N LYS A 662 6.04 42.61 1.81
CA LYS A 662 5.80 43.53 0.69
C LYS A 662 4.75 43.00 -0.30
N ALA A 663 4.01 43.93 -0.90
CA ALA A 663 3.09 43.64 -1.99
C ALA A 663 3.84 43.15 -3.24
N ALA A 664 3.25 42.22 -3.97
CA ALA A 664 3.73 41.83 -5.29
C ALA A 664 3.48 42.96 -6.30
N THR A 665 4.41 43.16 -7.24
CA THR A 665 4.17 44.02 -8.42
C THR A 665 4.10 43.17 -9.67
N TYR A 666 3.21 43.55 -10.58
CA TYR A 666 2.88 42.84 -11.82
C TYR A 666 2.17 43.78 -12.79
N ASP A 667 2.24 43.44 -14.08
CA ASP A 667 1.46 44.10 -15.13
C ASP A 667 0.28 43.20 -15.52
N VAL A 668 -0.93 43.75 -15.57
CA VAL A 668 -2.12 43.03 -16.05
C VAL A 668 -2.12 43.02 -17.58
N VAL A 669 -2.22 41.82 -18.15
CA VAL A 669 -2.32 41.58 -19.61
C VAL A 669 -3.79 41.52 -20.03
N SER A 670 -4.60 40.73 -19.32
CA SER A 670 -6.04 40.63 -19.53
C SER A 670 -6.76 40.30 -18.23
N THR A 671 -8.05 40.63 -18.17
CA THR A 671 -8.94 40.37 -17.02
C THR A 671 -10.21 39.72 -17.52
N SER A 672 -10.65 38.63 -16.86
CA SER A 672 -11.92 37.97 -17.16
C SER A 672 -13.12 38.85 -16.83
N SER A 673 -14.31 38.43 -17.28
CA SER A 673 -15.55 38.91 -16.64
C SER A 673 -15.57 38.49 -15.17
N ALA A 674 -16.17 39.32 -14.32
CA ALA A 674 -16.27 39.03 -12.90
C ALA A 674 -17.31 37.93 -12.64
N PHE A 675 -16.93 36.95 -11.84
CA PHE A 675 -17.83 35.95 -11.31
C PHE A 675 -18.63 36.55 -10.16
N GLU A 676 -19.95 36.59 -10.32
CA GLU A 676 -20.87 37.03 -9.27
C GLU A 676 -21.36 35.85 -8.45
N THR A 677 -21.44 36.04 -7.13
CA THR A 677 -21.91 34.98 -6.24
C THR A 677 -23.39 34.70 -6.46
N GLN A 678 -23.72 33.44 -6.68
CA GLN A 678 -25.09 32.91 -6.70
C GLN A 678 -25.46 32.28 -5.34
N GLN A 679 -24.63 32.49 -4.31
CA GLN A 679 -24.81 31.89 -2.99
C GLN A 679 -26.08 32.41 -2.30
N PRO A 680 -26.87 31.55 -1.65
CA PRO A 680 -27.95 31.97 -0.76
C PRO A 680 -27.45 32.89 0.37
N VAL A 681 -28.29 33.81 0.84
CA VAL A 681 -27.93 34.77 1.92
C VAL A 681 -27.69 34.10 3.29
N ASP A 682 -28.20 32.89 3.48
CA ASP A 682 -28.19 32.17 4.74
C ASP A 682 -27.24 30.96 4.78
N LYS A 683 -26.49 30.70 3.70
CA LYS A 683 -25.59 29.55 3.57
C LYS A 683 -24.25 29.96 2.93
N MET A 684 -23.13 29.42 3.39
CA MET A 684 -21.87 29.40 2.62
C MET A 684 -21.85 28.14 1.76
N GLU A 685 -21.63 28.30 0.45
CA GLU A 685 -21.72 27.18 -0.49
C GLU A 685 -20.71 27.38 -1.62
N TRP A 686 -19.99 26.30 -1.92
CA TRP A 686 -19.06 26.26 -3.03
C TRP A 686 -19.77 26.47 -4.36
N GLN A 687 -19.20 27.34 -5.17
CA GLN A 687 -19.57 27.56 -6.56
C GLN A 687 -18.34 27.34 -7.43
N THR A 688 -18.53 26.78 -8.61
CA THR A 688 -17.45 26.58 -9.56
C THR A 688 -17.40 27.75 -10.54
N ALA A 689 -16.25 28.42 -10.59
CA ALA A 689 -15.93 29.38 -11.64
C ALA A 689 -15.24 28.66 -12.81
N SER A 690 -15.51 29.10 -14.04
CA SER A 690 -14.85 28.60 -15.24
C SER A 690 -14.63 29.72 -16.24
N VAL A 691 -13.39 29.86 -16.73
CA VAL A 691 -13.03 30.85 -17.77
C VAL A 691 -12.01 30.27 -18.72
N VAL A 692 -12.14 30.61 -20.01
CA VAL A 692 -11.10 30.37 -21.02
C VAL A 692 -10.26 31.64 -21.16
N LEU A 693 -8.95 31.50 -21.02
CA LEU A 693 -7.97 32.55 -21.25
C LEU A 693 -7.26 32.26 -22.57
N GLU A 694 -7.09 33.28 -23.40
CA GLU A 694 -6.48 33.19 -24.73
C GLU A 694 -5.33 34.20 -24.86
N GLY A 695 -4.42 33.93 -25.79
CA GLY A 695 -3.29 34.82 -26.09
C GLY A 695 -2.17 34.79 -25.06
N LEU A 696 -2.06 33.70 -24.28
CA LEU A 696 -1.01 33.54 -23.28
C LEU A 696 0.37 33.39 -23.96
N SER A 697 1.38 33.99 -23.33
CA SER A 697 2.77 34.00 -23.80
C SER A 697 3.74 33.51 -22.72
N ASP A 698 4.96 33.16 -23.14
CA ASP A 698 6.02 32.75 -22.21
C ASP A 698 6.28 33.84 -21.15
N GLY A 699 6.21 33.44 -19.87
CA GLY A 699 6.39 34.34 -18.72
C GLY A 699 5.09 34.95 -18.16
N ASP A 700 3.95 34.71 -18.81
CA ASP A 700 2.65 35.03 -18.24
C ASP A 700 2.32 34.14 -17.03
N ARG A 701 1.50 34.66 -16.12
CA ARG A 701 1.03 33.99 -14.91
C ARG A 701 -0.47 34.20 -14.73
N ILE A 702 -1.12 33.27 -14.05
CA ILE A 702 -2.55 33.35 -13.75
C ILE A 702 -2.74 33.83 -12.32
N LEU A 703 -3.51 34.91 -12.15
CA LEU A 703 -3.89 35.51 -10.88
C LEU A 703 -5.40 35.36 -10.66
N ILE A 704 -5.80 34.83 -9.51
CA ILE A 704 -7.20 34.77 -9.07
C ILE A 704 -7.36 35.74 -7.88
N ARG A 705 -8.24 36.73 -8.02
CA ARG A 705 -8.43 37.77 -6.99
C ARG A 705 -9.84 38.35 -6.98
N PRO A 706 -10.24 39.05 -5.90
CA PRO A 706 -11.42 39.90 -5.92
C PRO A 706 -11.31 41.01 -6.98
N GLU A 707 -12.41 41.34 -7.63
CA GLU A 707 -12.49 42.42 -8.63
C GLU A 707 -12.08 43.77 -8.01
N ASN A 708 -12.67 44.09 -6.84
CA ASN A 708 -12.42 45.33 -6.12
C ASN A 708 -11.23 45.21 -5.15
N MET A 709 -10.05 45.62 -5.61
CA MET A 709 -8.82 45.63 -4.79
C MET A 709 -8.66 46.88 -3.90
N LYS A 710 -9.56 47.86 -4.02
CA LYS A 710 -9.55 49.10 -3.20
C LYS A 710 -10.94 49.39 -2.61
N PRO A 711 -11.50 48.45 -1.81
CA PRO A 711 -12.81 48.59 -1.21
C PRO A 711 -12.94 49.83 -0.31
N ALA A 712 -14.16 50.35 -0.19
CA ALA A 712 -14.48 51.44 0.73
C ALA A 712 -14.39 51.00 2.21
N LYS A 713 -14.41 51.96 3.16
CA LYS A 713 -14.44 51.66 4.61
C LYS A 713 -15.53 50.65 4.91
N SER A 714 -15.25 49.73 5.82
CA SER A 714 -16.24 48.81 6.37
C SER A 714 -16.81 47.84 5.34
N THR A 715 -16.29 47.86 4.10
CA THR A 715 -16.59 46.83 3.11
C THR A 715 -15.95 45.53 3.57
N VAL A 716 -16.74 44.47 3.56
CA VAL A 716 -16.31 43.11 3.88
C VAL A 716 -15.93 42.41 2.58
N ASN A 717 -14.77 41.77 2.56
CA ASN A 717 -14.22 41.15 1.35
C ASN A 717 -13.70 39.74 1.62
N ARG A 718 -14.43 38.98 2.46
CA ARG A 718 -14.01 37.61 2.81
C ARG A 718 -14.58 36.63 1.80
N TRP A 719 -13.69 35.81 1.27
CA TRP A 719 -14.02 34.78 0.30
C TRP A 719 -13.14 33.55 0.52
N TYR A 720 -13.52 32.46 -0.12
CA TYR A 720 -12.86 31.17 -0.03
C TYR A 720 -12.50 30.69 -1.42
N ILE A 721 -11.42 29.92 -1.53
CA ILE A 721 -10.97 29.31 -2.80
C ILE A 721 -10.43 27.90 -2.56
N ASP A 722 -10.76 27.00 -3.48
CA ASP A 722 -10.38 25.59 -3.46
C ASP A 722 -10.39 24.98 -4.87
N ASN A 723 -9.88 23.75 -5.03
CA ASN A 723 -10.04 22.89 -6.20
C ASN A 723 -9.68 23.59 -7.53
N ILE A 724 -8.46 24.12 -7.61
CA ILE A 724 -8.00 24.86 -8.79
C ILE A 724 -7.51 23.87 -9.83
N LYS A 725 -8.01 24.00 -11.06
CA LYS A 725 -7.59 23.19 -12.20
C LYS A 725 -7.41 24.07 -13.44
N VAL A 726 -6.33 23.85 -14.17
CA VAL A 726 -6.02 24.51 -15.44
C VAL A 726 -5.80 23.43 -16.49
N THR A 727 -6.58 23.49 -17.56
CA THR A 727 -6.54 22.50 -18.63
C THR A 727 -6.35 23.17 -19.99
N GLU A 728 -5.94 22.41 -20.99
CA GLU A 728 -5.94 22.85 -22.37
C GLU A 728 -7.36 23.19 -22.83
N ALA A 729 -7.54 24.40 -23.37
CA ALA A 729 -8.79 24.84 -23.96
C ALA A 729 -8.69 24.74 -25.49
N LYS A 730 -9.63 24.01 -26.09
CA LYS A 730 -9.76 23.89 -27.55
C LYS A 730 -10.36 25.15 -28.15
#